data_AF-A0A936XNC7-F1
#
_entry.id   AF-A0A936XNC7-F1
#
_cell.length_a   1.000
_cell.length_b   1.000
_cell.length_c   1.000
_cell.angle_alpha   90.00
_cell.angle_beta   90.00
_cell.angle_gamma   90.00
#
_symmetry.space_group_name_H-M   'P 1'
#
loop_
_entity.id
_entity.type
_entity.pdbx_description
1 polymer ?
#
loop_
_entity_poly.entity_id
_entity_poly.type
_entity_poly.pdbx_seq_one_letter_code
_entity_poly.pdbx_strand_id
1 'polypeptide(L)'
;MALHVFVAMPYGHQQDIDFDAVYAEVLKPALEAAGFEVFRAYEERRAGDIRTDMFQELLLADLVVVDLTLDNPNVWYELGVRHALRARGVLLIQSELDFQPFDIYTERKLHYHLKDGRPDPHHLQADRQSLASMALATMESWLGQAISPVFQLLDGLGEPAWRSLLLTGNNEFRAVYESWRHRIELARKRQRPGDIMVLAEETPTRALRSEARRMAGKALMQLRQYQLALEQFDAALELDPADPGNQRDKGLVLALLGRHDEAREWTDALLRERGDDPQNWCLLGRLELEDWVRHWREVNTNDPNANSAPPAGSNTDAMREKAGRELSRLIQAIEAYMKAFVSDPASFHAGLKACTLRHLQIHLGHPLGNPASLPNLEGGVIWACLAALERQPDDYATRACWAELTVLFNPPGQVGKAWREAVAVANKDRFALDASRQQLLILRALGFRAEGVETALAVLDEEMARLEEPWQARRLFLFSGHMIDTPERATPRFPADREPIAADAIAAKLDELGCNGQDLAICGGACGGDLLFAEAALRRGCRVHLHLQYVETDFLQASVAFAGASWVDRYYAVKENALTRILIQPDELGPLPKGINAYVRNNLWQLYTALANGVDRVRCIALWNGEGGAGPGGTENMVDSVRQHSGRVSILDTRQLFGL
;
A
#
# COMPACT_ATOMS: atom_id res chain seq x y z
N MET A 1 -6.76 -8.74 -11.48
CA MET A 1 -6.15 -10.09 -11.62
C MET A 1 -7.03 -11.12 -10.94
N ALA A 2 -7.13 -12.31 -11.54
CA ALA A 2 -7.98 -13.44 -11.13
C ALA A 2 -7.69 -13.99 -9.71
N LEU A 3 -8.47 -14.98 -9.28
CA LEU A 3 -8.17 -15.90 -8.16
C LEU A 3 -7.36 -17.08 -8.70
N HIS A 4 -6.33 -17.56 -7.99
CA HIS A 4 -5.46 -18.63 -8.46
C HIS A 4 -5.95 -20.01 -7.98
N VAL A 5 -6.07 -20.97 -8.90
CA VAL A 5 -6.55 -22.33 -8.62
C VAL A 5 -5.51 -23.36 -9.04
N PHE A 6 -5.08 -24.17 -8.08
CA PHE A 6 -4.32 -25.38 -8.36
C PHE A 6 -5.27 -26.57 -8.50
N VAL A 7 -5.08 -27.38 -9.54
CA VAL A 7 -5.87 -28.60 -9.78
C VAL A 7 -5.01 -29.85 -9.51
N ALA A 8 -5.29 -30.51 -8.39
CA ALA A 8 -4.72 -31.78 -7.95
C ALA A 8 -5.59 -32.92 -8.51
N MET A 9 -5.09 -33.68 -9.49
CA MET A 9 -5.89 -34.70 -10.19
C MET A 9 -5.01 -35.79 -10.83
N PRO A 10 -5.57 -36.98 -11.16
CA PRO A 10 -4.91 -37.95 -12.03
C PRO A 10 -4.56 -37.37 -13.41
N TYR A 11 -3.60 -37.97 -14.11
CA TYR A 11 -3.05 -37.43 -15.37
C TYR A 11 -3.23 -38.39 -16.56
N GLY A 12 -3.52 -37.84 -17.74
CA GLY A 12 -3.71 -38.63 -18.96
C GLY A 12 -4.87 -39.61 -18.86
N HIS A 13 -4.73 -40.77 -19.52
CA HIS A 13 -5.75 -41.81 -19.54
C HIS A 13 -5.44 -42.89 -18.48
N GLN A 14 -6.34 -43.10 -17.51
CA GLN A 14 -6.17 -44.06 -16.41
C GLN A 14 -7.52 -44.73 -16.08
N GLN A 15 -7.51 -46.07 -15.93
CA GLN A 15 -8.71 -46.87 -15.61
C GLN A 15 -9.92 -46.52 -16.50
N ASP A 16 -9.67 -46.52 -17.82
CA ASP A 16 -10.61 -46.16 -18.89
C ASP A 16 -11.15 -44.72 -18.87
N ILE A 17 -10.66 -43.83 -17.99
CA ILE A 17 -11.04 -42.41 -17.89
C ILE A 17 -9.94 -41.51 -18.49
N ASP A 18 -10.32 -40.52 -19.30
CA ASP A 18 -9.42 -39.47 -19.84
C ASP A 18 -9.45 -38.20 -18.96
N PHE A 19 -8.45 -38.04 -18.10
CA PHE A 19 -8.33 -36.88 -17.20
C PHE A 19 -7.83 -35.60 -17.88
N ASP A 20 -7.22 -35.71 -19.07
CA ASP A 20 -6.91 -34.53 -19.88
C ASP A 20 -8.18 -33.96 -20.52
N ALA A 21 -9.14 -34.82 -20.89
CA ALA A 21 -10.50 -34.41 -21.27
C ALA A 21 -11.25 -33.77 -20.09
N VAL A 22 -11.23 -34.38 -18.89
CA VAL A 22 -11.86 -33.79 -17.69
C VAL A 22 -11.29 -32.39 -17.42
N TYR A 23 -9.96 -32.23 -17.45
CA TYR A 23 -9.32 -30.94 -17.23
C TYR A 23 -9.68 -29.90 -18.31
N ALA A 24 -9.52 -30.26 -19.59
CA ALA A 24 -9.67 -29.31 -20.70
C ALA A 24 -11.13 -29.01 -21.08
N GLU A 25 -12.05 -29.96 -20.86
CA GLU A 25 -13.47 -29.81 -21.20
C GLU A 25 -14.31 -29.36 -20.01
N VAL A 26 -14.06 -29.84 -18.78
CA VAL A 26 -14.84 -29.46 -17.58
C VAL A 26 -14.13 -28.40 -16.75
N LEU A 27 -12.97 -28.72 -16.18
CA LEU A 27 -12.42 -27.99 -15.04
C LEU A 27 -11.91 -26.60 -15.43
N LYS A 28 -11.01 -26.54 -16.42
CA LYS A 28 -10.39 -25.28 -16.87
C LYS A 28 -11.45 -24.29 -17.41
N PRO A 29 -12.37 -24.68 -18.31
CA PRO A 29 -13.39 -23.74 -18.81
C PRO A 29 -14.38 -23.27 -17.74
N ALA A 30 -14.74 -24.10 -16.76
CA ALA A 30 -15.65 -23.70 -15.68
C ALA A 30 -15.04 -22.63 -14.77
N LEU A 31 -13.78 -22.86 -14.36
CA LEU A 31 -13.06 -21.98 -13.45
C LEU A 31 -12.62 -20.68 -14.15
N GLU A 32 -12.12 -20.75 -15.39
CA GLU A 32 -11.79 -19.55 -16.19
C GLU A 32 -13.04 -18.68 -16.43
N ALA A 33 -14.21 -19.29 -16.73
CA ALA A 33 -15.48 -18.56 -16.86
C ALA A 33 -15.97 -17.92 -15.56
N ALA A 34 -15.57 -18.45 -14.39
CA ALA A 34 -15.81 -17.87 -13.08
C ALA A 34 -14.75 -16.85 -12.64
N GLY A 35 -13.80 -16.48 -13.52
CA GLY A 35 -12.79 -15.45 -13.24
C GLY A 35 -11.56 -15.93 -12.47
N PHE A 36 -11.28 -17.24 -12.50
CA PHE A 36 -10.08 -17.85 -11.94
C PHE A 36 -8.96 -17.99 -12.98
N GLU A 37 -7.70 -17.95 -12.54
CA GLU A 37 -6.52 -18.39 -13.29
C GLU A 37 -6.20 -19.82 -12.83
N VAL A 38 -6.14 -20.77 -13.78
CA VAL A 38 -6.21 -22.21 -13.48
C VAL A 38 -4.91 -22.89 -13.88
N PHE A 39 -4.25 -23.54 -12.92
CA PHE A 39 -2.99 -24.22 -13.11
C PHE A 39 -3.07 -25.71 -12.74
N ARG A 40 -2.35 -26.54 -13.50
CA ARG A 40 -2.17 -27.98 -13.25
C ARG A 40 -0.70 -28.30 -13.44
N ALA A 41 -0.08 -29.04 -12.52
CA ALA A 41 1.38 -29.14 -12.39
C ALA A 41 2.15 -29.52 -13.67
N TYR A 42 1.53 -30.23 -14.62
CA TYR A 42 2.16 -30.67 -15.87
C TYR A 42 2.14 -29.61 -17.01
N GLU A 43 1.54 -28.43 -16.81
CA GLU A 43 1.61 -27.33 -17.79
C GLU A 43 2.97 -26.58 -17.75
N GLU A 44 3.73 -26.71 -16.66
CA GLU A 44 5.04 -26.05 -16.49
C GLU A 44 6.17 -26.80 -17.22
N ARG A 45 6.74 -26.17 -18.25
CA ARG A 45 7.79 -26.78 -19.11
C ARG A 45 9.22 -26.38 -18.70
N ARG A 46 9.41 -25.87 -17.48
CA ARG A 46 10.71 -25.43 -16.95
C ARG A 46 11.53 -26.60 -16.39
N ALA A 47 12.84 -26.37 -16.24
CA ALA A 47 13.73 -27.29 -15.55
C ALA A 47 13.81 -26.95 -14.05
N GLY A 48 13.30 -27.84 -13.20
CA GLY A 48 13.26 -27.70 -11.73
C GLY A 48 12.93 -29.02 -11.05
N ASP A 49 12.84 -29.04 -9.71
CA ASP A 49 12.27 -30.18 -8.97
C ASP A 49 10.77 -29.95 -8.80
N ILE A 50 9.99 -30.64 -9.63
CA ILE A 50 8.52 -30.56 -9.74
C ILE A 50 7.82 -30.59 -8.37
N ARG A 51 8.41 -31.30 -7.39
CA ARG A 51 7.84 -31.42 -6.03
C ARG A 51 7.90 -30.11 -5.25
N THR A 52 8.96 -29.33 -5.44
CA THR A 52 9.13 -28.02 -4.76
C THR A 52 8.07 -27.03 -5.23
N ASP A 53 7.68 -27.09 -6.50
CA ASP A 53 6.66 -26.21 -7.09
C ASP A 53 5.26 -26.67 -6.68
N MET A 54 4.98 -27.98 -6.71
CA MET A 54 3.75 -28.59 -6.17
C MET A 54 3.46 -28.17 -4.72
N PHE A 55 4.45 -28.20 -3.82
CA PHE A 55 4.28 -27.75 -2.44
C PHE A 55 4.01 -26.24 -2.32
N GLN A 56 4.56 -25.41 -3.21
CA GLN A 56 4.26 -23.97 -3.23
C GLN A 56 2.84 -23.72 -3.71
N GLU A 57 2.37 -24.43 -4.74
CA GLU A 57 0.99 -24.33 -5.23
C GLU A 57 -0.05 -24.73 -4.19
N LEU A 58 0.15 -25.87 -3.50
CA LEU A 58 -0.70 -26.30 -2.39
C LEU A 58 -0.70 -25.30 -1.22
N LEU A 59 0.39 -24.56 -1.03
CA LEU A 59 0.48 -23.52 0.00
C LEU A 59 -0.20 -22.20 -0.41
N LEU A 60 -0.08 -21.82 -1.69
CA LEU A 60 -0.41 -20.47 -2.19
C LEU A 60 -1.73 -20.33 -2.92
N ALA A 61 -2.20 -21.35 -3.62
CA ALA A 61 -3.45 -21.24 -4.38
C ALA A 61 -4.59 -20.78 -3.47
N ASP A 62 -5.39 -19.82 -3.94
CA ASP A 62 -6.55 -19.34 -3.20
C ASP A 62 -7.54 -20.50 -2.98
N LEU A 63 -7.68 -21.34 -4.02
CA LEU A 63 -8.46 -22.58 -4.03
C LEU A 63 -7.58 -23.74 -4.55
N VAL A 64 -7.69 -24.91 -3.92
CA VAL A 64 -7.24 -26.18 -4.53
C VAL A 64 -8.47 -27.00 -4.90
N VAL A 65 -8.58 -27.37 -6.18
CA VAL A 65 -9.58 -28.31 -6.67
C VAL A 65 -8.94 -29.70 -6.70
N VAL A 66 -9.57 -30.67 -6.05
CA VAL A 66 -9.01 -32.01 -5.83
C VAL A 66 -9.93 -33.06 -6.44
N ASP A 67 -9.45 -33.77 -7.47
CA ASP A 67 -10.20 -34.80 -8.18
C ASP A 67 -9.94 -36.19 -7.58
N LEU A 68 -10.94 -36.68 -6.85
CA LEU A 68 -10.90 -37.93 -6.11
C LEU A 68 -11.48 -39.12 -6.89
N THR A 69 -11.78 -38.94 -8.18
CA THR A 69 -12.43 -39.96 -9.05
C THR A 69 -11.69 -41.29 -9.11
N LEU A 70 -10.38 -41.31 -8.85
CA LEU A 70 -9.60 -42.54 -8.66
C LEU A 70 -8.86 -42.50 -7.33
N ASP A 71 -8.68 -43.68 -6.74
CA ASP A 71 -7.80 -43.90 -5.59
C ASP A 71 -6.33 -43.69 -5.97
N ASN A 72 -5.91 -42.41 -5.97
CA ASN A 72 -4.60 -41.98 -6.43
C ASN A 72 -3.75 -41.49 -5.25
N PRO A 73 -2.70 -42.23 -4.83
CA PRO A 73 -1.87 -41.89 -3.68
C PRO A 73 -1.22 -40.50 -3.73
N ASN A 74 -0.96 -39.96 -4.93
CA ASN A 74 -0.40 -38.61 -5.06
C ASN A 74 -1.46 -37.55 -4.70
N VAL A 75 -2.68 -37.69 -5.22
CA VAL A 75 -3.79 -36.75 -4.95
C VAL A 75 -4.19 -36.79 -3.47
N TRP A 76 -4.18 -37.97 -2.83
CA TRP A 76 -4.36 -38.09 -1.38
C TRP A 76 -3.28 -37.36 -0.59
N TYR A 77 -2.03 -37.46 -1.03
CA TYR A 77 -0.91 -36.77 -0.40
C TYR A 77 -1.03 -35.24 -0.56
N GLU A 78 -1.35 -34.76 -1.77
CA GLU A 78 -1.60 -33.35 -2.07
C GLU A 78 -2.75 -32.77 -1.23
N LEU A 79 -3.86 -33.50 -1.10
CA LEU A 79 -5.00 -33.14 -0.25
C LEU A 79 -4.60 -33.04 1.23
N GLY A 80 -3.95 -34.07 1.78
CA GLY A 80 -3.52 -34.08 3.19
C GLY A 80 -2.53 -32.96 3.50
N VAL A 81 -1.62 -32.67 2.57
CA VAL A 81 -0.69 -31.54 2.63
C VAL A 81 -1.44 -30.20 2.63
N ARG A 82 -2.42 -30.00 1.74
CA ARG A 82 -3.25 -28.77 1.73
C ARG A 82 -4.03 -28.61 3.03
N HIS A 83 -4.66 -29.68 3.53
CA HIS A 83 -5.39 -29.67 4.80
C HIS A 83 -4.50 -29.34 6.00
N ALA A 84 -3.25 -29.80 6.04
CA ALA A 84 -2.30 -29.47 7.10
C ALA A 84 -1.71 -28.05 6.97
N LEU A 85 -1.61 -27.51 5.75
CA LEU A 85 -0.96 -26.21 5.49
C LEU A 85 -1.91 -25.01 5.46
N ARG A 86 -3.20 -25.19 5.15
CA ARG A 86 -4.19 -24.10 5.04
C ARG A 86 -5.52 -24.50 5.67
N ALA A 87 -6.15 -23.54 6.35
CA ALA A 87 -7.41 -23.77 7.06
C ALA A 87 -8.64 -23.82 6.14
N ARG A 88 -8.52 -23.45 4.86
CA ARG A 88 -9.63 -23.25 3.91
C ARG A 88 -9.19 -23.32 2.45
N GLY A 89 -10.13 -23.11 1.53
CA GLY A 89 -9.86 -23.04 0.10
C GLY A 89 -9.53 -24.40 -0.50
N VAL A 90 -10.41 -25.39 -0.27
CA VAL A 90 -10.37 -26.71 -0.88
C VAL A 90 -11.75 -27.01 -1.44
N LEU A 91 -11.81 -27.62 -2.62
CA LEU A 91 -13.03 -28.09 -3.27
C LEU A 91 -12.78 -29.50 -3.81
N LEU A 92 -13.44 -30.48 -3.21
CA LEU A 92 -13.36 -31.87 -3.63
C LEU A 92 -14.34 -32.14 -4.78
N ILE A 93 -13.87 -32.81 -5.84
CA ILE A 93 -14.70 -33.29 -6.95
C ILE A 93 -14.52 -34.79 -7.13
N GLN A 94 -15.52 -35.46 -7.72
CA GLN A 94 -15.45 -36.86 -8.13
C GLN A 94 -16.48 -37.16 -9.22
N SER A 95 -16.26 -38.19 -10.04
CA SER A 95 -17.31 -38.89 -10.77
C SER A 95 -18.08 -39.84 -9.84
N GLU A 96 -18.96 -40.68 -10.40
CA GLU A 96 -19.56 -41.81 -9.68
C GLU A 96 -18.48 -42.76 -9.10
N LEU A 97 -18.62 -43.10 -7.81
CA LEU A 97 -17.72 -43.96 -7.05
C LEU A 97 -18.51 -44.82 -6.05
N ASP A 98 -18.28 -46.13 -6.07
CA ASP A 98 -18.91 -47.10 -5.16
C ASP A 98 -18.39 -47.02 -3.71
N PHE A 99 -17.28 -46.29 -3.47
CA PHE A 99 -16.58 -46.24 -2.19
C PHE A 99 -16.06 -44.82 -1.90
N GLN A 100 -16.06 -44.43 -0.62
CA GLN A 100 -15.41 -43.19 -0.15
C GLN A 100 -14.57 -43.48 1.11
N PRO A 101 -13.34 -42.95 1.23
CA PRO A 101 -12.50 -43.13 2.41
C PRO A 101 -13.10 -42.56 3.70
N PHE A 102 -12.82 -43.23 4.83
CA PHE A 102 -13.42 -42.92 6.13
C PHE A 102 -13.02 -41.56 6.72
N ASP A 103 -11.86 -41.02 6.37
CA ASP A 103 -11.42 -39.73 6.94
C ASP A 103 -12.07 -38.51 6.26
N ILE A 104 -12.74 -38.70 5.11
CA ILE A 104 -13.33 -37.62 4.31
C ILE A 104 -14.79 -37.85 3.87
N TYR A 105 -15.46 -38.95 4.27
CA TYR A 105 -16.82 -39.26 3.77
C TYR A 105 -17.87 -38.18 4.12
N THR A 106 -17.65 -37.42 5.20
CA THR A 106 -18.50 -36.30 5.64
C THR A 106 -18.31 -35.03 4.81
N GLU A 107 -17.19 -34.89 4.10
CA GLU A 107 -16.90 -33.71 3.29
C GLU A 107 -17.77 -33.68 2.02
N ARG A 108 -18.28 -32.50 1.68
CA ARG A 108 -19.10 -32.30 0.47
C ARG A 108 -18.22 -32.35 -0.76
N LYS A 109 -18.61 -33.19 -1.73
CA LYS A 109 -17.91 -33.40 -2.99
C LYS A 109 -18.84 -32.99 -4.12
N LEU A 110 -18.32 -32.26 -5.11
CA LEU A 110 -19.05 -32.02 -6.34
C LEU A 110 -19.02 -33.29 -7.17
N HIS A 111 -20.18 -33.71 -7.67
CA HIS A 111 -20.25 -34.78 -8.66
C HIS A 111 -20.23 -34.20 -10.07
N TYR A 112 -19.42 -34.78 -10.96
CA TYR A 112 -19.44 -34.54 -12.40
C TYR A 112 -19.71 -35.85 -13.15
N HIS A 113 -20.20 -35.75 -14.39
CA HIS A 113 -20.73 -36.89 -15.12
C HIS A 113 -19.75 -37.38 -16.20
N LEU A 114 -19.45 -38.68 -16.17
CA LEU A 114 -18.66 -39.37 -17.19
C LEU A 114 -19.55 -40.28 -18.07
N LYS A 115 -19.16 -40.40 -19.32
CA LYS A 115 -19.72 -41.32 -20.32
C LYS A 115 -18.60 -41.81 -21.22
N ASP A 116 -18.49 -43.14 -21.37
CA ASP A 116 -17.46 -43.79 -22.19
C ASP A 116 -16.03 -43.27 -21.89
N GLY A 117 -15.74 -43.02 -20.61
CA GLY A 117 -14.44 -42.52 -20.13
C GLY A 117 -14.19 -41.01 -20.26
N ARG A 118 -15.14 -40.25 -20.82
CA ARG A 118 -15.03 -38.79 -21.06
C ARG A 118 -16.14 -38.01 -20.36
N PRO A 119 -16.03 -36.69 -20.17
CA PRO A 119 -17.14 -35.86 -19.70
C PRO A 119 -18.40 -36.04 -20.57
N ASP A 120 -19.56 -36.28 -19.96
CA ASP A 120 -20.80 -36.53 -20.70
C ASP A 120 -21.30 -35.24 -21.41
N PRO A 121 -21.39 -35.19 -22.75
CA PRO A 121 -21.85 -34.00 -23.47
C PRO A 121 -23.26 -33.54 -23.11
N HIS A 122 -24.10 -34.41 -22.52
CA HIS A 122 -25.44 -34.01 -22.05
C HIS A 122 -25.42 -33.23 -20.73
N HIS A 123 -24.41 -33.45 -19.87
CA HIS A 123 -24.30 -32.85 -18.54
C HIS A 123 -23.19 -31.79 -18.44
N LEU A 124 -22.20 -31.82 -19.35
CA LEU A 124 -21.02 -30.94 -19.40
C LEU A 124 -21.28 -29.46 -19.04
N GLN A 125 -22.35 -28.86 -19.54
CA GLN A 125 -22.66 -27.45 -19.26
C GLN A 125 -23.23 -27.23 -17.85
N ALA A 126 -23.98 -28.19 -17.31
CA ALA A 126 -24.47 -28.15 -15.94
C ALA A 126 -23.34 -28.43 -14.93
N ASP A 127 -22.44 -29.38 -15.25
CA ASP A 127 -21.25 -29.67 -14.45
C ASP A 127 -20.33 -28.45 -14.35
N ARG A 128 -20.06 -27.78 -15.49
CA ARG A 128 -19.31 -26.51 -15.52
C ARG A 128 -19.97 -25.42 -14.66
N GLN A 129 -21.28 -25.24 -14.76
CA GLN A 129 -22.01 -24.25 -13.97
C GLN A 129 -21.99 -24.58 -12.47
N SER A 130 -22.07 -25.86 -12.12
CA SER A 130 -22.06 -26.32 -10.73
C SER A 130 -20.66 -26.18 -10.10
N LEU A 131 -19.59 -26.48 -10.87
CA LEU A 131 -18.21 -26.25 -10.47
C LEU A 131 -17.90 -24.75 -10.31
N ALA A 132 -18.29 -23.92 -11.28
CA ALA A 132 -18.18 -22.47 -11.18
C ALA A 132 -18.89 -21.92 -9.93
N SER A 133 -20.13 -22.34 -9.69
CA SER A 133 -20.93 -21.90 -8.53
C SER A 133 -20.35 -22.38 -7.20
N MET A 134 -19.83 -23.61 -7.12
CA MET A 134 -19.24 -24.15 -5.89
C MET A 134 -17.85 -23.53 -5.63
N ALA A 135 -17.05 -23.28 -6.67
CA ALA A 135 -15.77 -22.57 -6.53
C ALA A 135 -15.96 -21.15 -6.00
N LEU A 136 -16.94 -20.41 -6.53
CA LEU A 136 -17.31 -19.09 -6.03
C LEU A 136 -17.84 -19.16 -4.58
N ALA A 137 -18.79 -20.05 -4.28
CA ALA A 137 -19.34 -20.20 -2.93
C ALA A 137 -18.27 -20.62 -1.87
N THR A 138 -17.30 -21.46 -2.23
CA THR A 138 -16.16 -21.81 -1.36
C THR A 138 -15.23 -20.61 -1.13
N MET A 139 -15.14 -19.68 -2.09
CA MET A 139 -14.38 -18.43 -1.95
C MET A 139 -15.17 -17.29 -1.28
N GLU A 140 -16.50 -17.33 -1.26
CA GLU A 140 -17.38 -16.39 -0.54
C GLU A 140 -17.61 -16.78 0.92
N SER A 141 -17.66 -18.08 1.24
CA SER A 141 -17.77 -18.62 2.61
C SER A 141 -16.53 -18.41 3.49
N TRP A 142 -15.56 -17.65 2.98
CA TRP A 142 -14.25 -17.32 3.54
C TRP A 142 -14.31 -16.58 4.90
N LEU A 143 -15.46 -16.03 5.28
CA LEU A 143 -15.70 -15.16 6.44
C LEU A 143 -15.77 -15.89 7.80
N GLY A 144 -14.70 -16.61 8.16
CA GLY A 144 -14.35 -16.86 9.57
C GLY A 144 -14.44 -18.28 10.10
N GLN A 145 -14.82 -19.29 9.31
CA GLN A 145 -14.75 -20.70 9.73
C GLN A 145 -13.61 -21.44 9.02
N ALA A 146 -12.96 -22.37 9.74
CA ALA A 146 -12.04 -23.34 9.14
C ALA A 146 -12.85 -24.41 8.39
N ILE A 147 -12.41 -24.76 7.18
CA ILE A 147 -13.01 -25.80 6.34
C ILE A 147 -12.15 -27.07 6.38
N SER A 148 -10.81 -26.93 6.50
CA SER A 148 -9.91 -28.08 6.65
C SER A 148 -10.22 -28.85 7.95
N PRO A 149 -10.42 -30.18 7.88
CA PRO A 149 -10.62 -31.03 9.06
C PRO A 149 -9.50 -30.90 10.10
N VAL A 150 -8.25 -30.71 9.66
CA VAL A 150 -7.09 -30.55 10.56
C VAL A 150 -7.23 -29.30 11.43
N PHE A 151 -7.71 -28.19 10.86
CA PHE A 151 -7.94 -26.94 11.59
C PHE A 151 -9.29 -26.89 12.33
N GLN A 152 -10.22 -27.79 12.03
CA GLN A 152 -11.44 -27.99 12.83
C GLN A 152 -11.22 -28.89 14.06
N LEU A 153 -10.24 -29.80 14.01
CA LEU A 153 -9.97 -30.78 15.07
C LEU A 153 -8.81 -30.41 16.00
N LEU A 154 -7.96 -29.46 15.62
CA LEU A 154 -6.80 -29.01 16.39
C LEU A 154 -6.93 -27.53 16.80
N ASP A 155 -7.68 -27.29 17.88
CA ASP A 155 -7.83 -25.96 18.48
C ASP A 155 -6.47 -25.27 18.72
N GLY A 156 -6.34 -24.03 18.27
CA GLY A 156 -5.11 -23.24 18.40
C GLY A 156 -4.05 -23.50 17.33
N LEU A 157 -4.28 -24.41 16.36
CA LEU A 157 -3.41 -24.54 15.19
C LEU A 157 -3.52 -23.29 14.29
N GLY A 158 -2.48 -22.46 14.28
CA GLY A 158 -2.34 -21.38 13.30
C GLY A 158 -1.89 -21.90 11.94
N GLU A 159 -2.28 -21.23 10.84
CA GLU A 159 -1.63 -21.48 9.55
C GLU A 159 -0.11 -21.22 9.69
N PRO A 160 0.76 -22.00 9.04
CA PRO A 160 2.19 -21.75 9.05
C PRO A 160 2.48 -20.33 8.55
N ALA A 161 3.62 -19.77 8.94
CA ALA A 161 4.11 -18.48 8.45
C ALA A 161 4.57 -18.58 6.97
N TRP A 162 3.65 -18.95 6.07
CA TRP A 162 3.89 -19.24 4.67
C TRP A 162 4.44 -18.03 3.92
N ARG A 163 4.00 -16.82 4.31
CA ARG A 163 4.56 -15.53 3.86
C ARG A 163 6.10 -15.50 4.03
N SER A 164 6.61 -16.05 5.14
CA SER A 164 8.05 -16.19 5.41
C SER A 164 8.68 -17.37 4.66
N LEU A 165 7.99 -18.51 4.58
CA LEU A 165 8.50 -19.72 3.92
C LEU A 165 8.78 -19.49 2.43
N LEU A 166 7.93 -18.74 1.70
CA LEU A 166 8.20 -18.34 0.32
C LEU A 166 9.50 -17.55 0.15
N LEU A 167 9.84 -16.74 1.15
CA LEU A 167 10.99 -15.85 1.13
C LEU A 167 12.25 -16.51 1.70
N THR A 168 12.16 -17.79 2.11
CA THR A 168 13.32 -18.63 2.44
C THR A 168 13.79 -19.43 1.23
N GLY A 169 15.12 -19.59 1.09
CA GLY A 169 15.74 -20.21 -0.08
C GLY A 169 15.89 -19.27 -1.27
N ASN A 170 16.29 -19.83 -2.42
CA ASN A 170 16.42 -19.12 -3.69
C ASN A 170 15.38 -19.67 -4.67
N ASN A 171 14.29 -18.94 -4.89
CA ASN A 171 13.22 -19.26 -5.85
C ASN A 171 12.84 -18.01 -6.65
N GLU A 172 12.07 -18.19 -7.73
CA GLU A 172 11.65 -17.11 -8.64
C GLU A 172 10.75 -16.09 -7.91
N PHE A 173 9.78 -16.57 -7.12
CA PHE A 173 8.85 -15.73 -6.35
C PHE A 173 9.57 -14.73 -5.43
N ARG A 174 10.59 -15.17 -4.69
CA ARG A 174 11.41 -14.30 -3.83
C ARG A 174 12.16 -13.26 -4.65
N ALA A 175 12.72 -13.62 -5.80
CA ALA A 175 13.43 -12.67 -6.67
C ALA A 175 12.50 -11.57 -7.21
N VAL A 176 11.29 -11.93 -7.65
CA VAL A 176 10.28 -10.97 -8.12
C VAL A 176 9.74 -10.12 -6.96
N TYR A 177 9.47 -10.73 -5.79
CA TYR A 177 9.01 -10.02 -4.59
C TYR A 177 10.04 -9.02 -4.06
N GLU A 178 11.32 -9.41 -3.90
CA GLU A 178 12.36 -8.48 -3.43
C GLU A 178 12.63 -7.37 -4.46
N SER A 179 12.48 -7.64 -5.77
CA SER A 179 12.53 -6.62 -6.82
C SER A 179 11.39 -5.60 -6.69
N TRP A 180 10.15 -6.07 -6.54
CA TRP A 180 8.96 -5.25 -6.31
C TRP A 180 9.07 -4.43 -5.00
N ARG A 181 9.50 -5.05 -3.91
CA ARG A 181 9.71 -4.43 -2.59
C ARG A 181 10.80 -3.36 -2.65
N HIS A 182 11.89 -3.63 -3.37
CA HIS A 182 12.94 -2.64 -3.61
C HIS A 182 12.41 -1.43 -4.39
N ARG A 183 11.46 -1.61 -5.32
CA ARG A 183 10.83 -0.50 -6.05
C ARG A 183 9.95 0.37 -5.15
N ILE A 184 9.18 -0.19 -4.22
CA ILE A 184 8.44 0.60 -3.23
C ILE A 184 9.41 1.41 -2.34
N GLU A 185 10.49 0.79 -1.85
CA GLU A 185 11.48 1.50 -1.03
C GLU A 185 12.26 2.56 -1.84
N LEU A 186 12.52 2.33 -3.13
CA LEU A 186 13.12 3.31 -4.03
C LEU A 186 12.17 4.48 -4.30
N ALA A 187 10.88 4.22 -4.54
CA ALA A 187 9.85 5.24 -4.69
C ALA A 187 9.68 6.07 -3.42
N ARG A 188 9.70 5.43 -2.24
CA ARG A 188 9.72 6.10 -0.93
C ARG A 188 10.92 7.05 -0.79
N LYS A 189 12.14 6.55 -1.03
CA LYS A 189 13.36 7.38 -1.00
C LYS A 189 13.34 8.51 -2.03
N ARG A 190 12.70 8.31 -3.18
CA ARG A 190 12.50 9.33 -4.24
C ARG A 190 11.33 10.29 -3.96
N GLN A 191 10.64 10.18 -2.82
CA GLN A 191 9.46 10.99 -2.46
C GLN A 191 8.32 10.90 -3.50
N ARG A 192 8.08 9.70 -4.04
CA ARG A 192 7.06 9.46 -5.08
C ARG A 192 5.94 8.54 -4.60
N PRO A 193 4.89 9.10 -3.97
CA PRO A 193 3.71 8.34 -3.59
C PRO A 193 2.94 7.77 -4.78
N GLY A 194 2.94 8.43 -5.95
CA GLY A 194 2.27 7.92 -7.15
C GLY A 194 2.83 6.58 -7.65
N ASP A 195 4.16 6.41 -7.61
CA ASP A 195 4.83 5.15 -7.95
C ASP A 195 4.43 4.04 -6.94
N ILE A 196 4.35 4.37 -5.64
CA ILE A 196 3.93 3.43 -4.59
C ILE A 196 2.49 2.96 -4.80
N MET A 197 1.57 3.86 -5.16
CA MET A 197 0.17 3.51 -5.43
C MET A 197 0.05 2.48 -6.56
N VAL A 198 0.74 2.67 -7.68
CA VAL A 198 0.72 1.67 -8.77
C VAL A 198 1.35 0.33 -8.34
N LEU A 199 2.49 0.38 -7.66
CA LEU A 199 3.17 -0.84 -7.18
C LEU A 199 2.30 -1.62 -6.16
N ALA A 200 1.42 -0.95 -5.41
CA ALA A 200 0.48 -1.58 -4.49
C ALA A 200 -0.66 -2.34 -5.20
N GLU A 201 -0.96 -2.00 -6.44
CA GLU A 201 -1.91 -2.71 -7.32
C GLU A 201 -1.22 -3.93 -7.97
N GLU A 202 0.04 -3.77 -8.36
CA GLU A 202 0.83 -4.68 -9.22
C GLU A 202 1.64 -5.72 -8.44
N THR A 203 1.03 -6.27 -7.40
CA THR A 203 1.68 -7.20 -6.46
C THR A 203 2.04 -8.52 -7.16
N PRO A 204 3.29 -9.04 -7.07
CA PRO A 204 3.73 -10.19 -7.84
C PRO A 204 2.91 -11.48 -7.71
N THR A 205 2.28 -11.71 -6.56
CA THR A 205 1.41 -12.87 -6.31
C THR A 205 0.15 -12.43 -5.56
N ARG A 206 -1.00 -13.06 -5.85
CA ARG A 206 -2.27 -12.72 -5.20
C ARG A 206 -2.22 -12.88 -3.68
N ALA A 207 -1.59 -13.97 -3.21
CA ALA A 207 -1.44 -14.26 -1.79
C ALA A 207 -0.79 -13.11 -1.01
N LEU A 208 0.15 -12.37 -1.61
CA LEU A 208 0.87 -11.28 -0.95
C LEU A 208 0.16 -9.91 -1.06
N ARG A 209 -1.03 -9.81 -1.69
CA ARG A 209 -1.73 -8.52 -1.89
C ARG A 209 -1.96 -7.72 -0.60
N SER A 210 -2.47 -8.35 0.46
CA SER A 210 -2.78 -7.63 1.71
C SER A 210 -1.52 -7.10 2.39
N GLU A 211 -0.42 -7.88 2.42
CA GLU A 211 0.89 -7.41 2.93
C GLU A 211 1.54 -6.37 1.99
N ALA A 212 1.29 -6.46 0.68
CA ALA A 212 1.80 -5.50 -0.29
C ALA A 212 1.11 -4.13 -0.20
N ARG A 213 -0.23 -4.12 -0.09
CA ARG A 213 -1.04 -2.94 0.27
C ARG A 213 -0.59 -2.38 1.61
N ARG A 214 -0.38 -3.21 2.63
CA ARG A 214 0.14 -2.81 3.94
C ARG A 214 1.52 -2.14 3.86
N MET A 215 2.44 -2.68 3.08
CA MET A 215 3.77 -2.12 2.86
C MET A 215 3.70 -0.77 2.15
N ALA A 216 2.86 -0.66 1.12
CA ALA A 216 2.58 0.60 0.44
C ALA A 216 1.99 1.64 1.41
N GLY A 217 1.00 1.26 2.23
CA GLY A 217 0.41 2.10 3.28
C GLY A 217 1.48 2.64 4.25
N LYS A 218 2.37 1.78 4.75
CA LYS A 218 3.48 2.20 5.63
C LYS A 218 4.47 3.14 4.95
N ALA A 219 4.81 2.88 3.69
CA ALA A 219 5.67 3.79 2.92
C ALA A 219 4.98 5.15 2.73
N LEU A 220 3.69 5.17 2.40
CA LEU A 220 2.87 6.38 2.26
C LEU A 220 2.73 7.16 3.58
N MET A 221 2.59 6.49 4.73
CA MET A 221 2.61 7.14 6.06
C MET A 221 3.93 7.89 6.30
N GLN A 222 5.07 7.30 5.94
CA GLN A 222 6.39 7.96 6.07
C GLN A 222 6.55 9.14 5.10
N LEU A 223 5.85 9.12 3.95
CA LEU A 223 5.69 10.27 3.05
C LEU A 223 4.61 11.28 3.51
N ARG A 224 3.99 11.08 4.69
CA ARG A 224 2.85 11.83 5.24
C ARG A 224 1.59 11.83 4.37
N GLN A 225 1.48 10.87 3.45
CA GLN A 225 0.34 10.68 2.57
C GLN A 225 -0.74 9.85 3.28
N TYR A 226 -1.19 10.32 4.44
CA TYR A 226 -2.02 9.54 5.37
C TYR A 226 -3.36 9.10 4.76
N GLN A 227 -3.94 9.91 3.86
CA GLN A 227 -5.19 9.57 3.17
C GLN A 227 -4.99 8.40 2.19
N LEU A 228 -3.95 8.45 1.35
CA LEU A 228 -3.60 7.34 0.46
C LEU A 228 -3.17 6.09 1.26
N ALA A 229 -2.51 6.26 2.39
CA ALA A 229 -2.15 5.16 3.28
C ALA A 229 -3.39 4.48 3.88
N LEU A 230 -4.40 5.25 4.30
CA LEU A 230 -5.69 4.71 4.74
C LEU A 230 -6.37 3.91 3.63
N GLU A 231 -6.42 4.43 2.40
CA GLU A 231 -6.95 3.71 1.23
C GLU A 231 -6.23 2.36 1.01
N GLN A 232 -4.91 2.30 1.24
CA GLN A 232 -4.18 1.02 1.16
C GLN A 232 -4.52 0.06 2.31
N PHE A 233 -4.70 0.54 3.54
CA PHE A 233 -5.08 -0.34 4.66
C PHE A 233 -6.55 -0.79 4.57
N ASP A 234 -7.45 0.05 4.07
CA ASP A 234 -8.84 -0.33 3.78
C ASP A 234 -8.87 -1.40 2.68
N ALA A 235 -8.17 -1.21 1.55
CA ALA A 235 -8.05 -2.24 0.51
C ALA A 235 -7.33 -3.52 0.99
N ALA A 236 -6.46 -3.43 2.01
CA ALA A 236 -5.83 -4.59 2.65
C ALA A 236 -6.79 -5.35 3.60
N LEU A 237 -7.76 -4.64 4.20
CA LEU A 237 -8.81 -5.18 5.08
C LEU A 237 -10.03 -5.68 4.30
N GLU A 238 -10.32 -5.16 3.10
CA GLU A 238 -11.24 -5.81 2.15
C GLU A 238 -10.73 -7.19 1.73
N LEU A 239 -9.40 -7.35 1.67
CA LEU A 239 -8.74 -8.62 1.35
C LEU A 239 -8.51 -9.54 2.56
N ASP A 240 -8.44 -9.00 3.77
CA ASP A 240 -8.40 -9.75 5.03
C ASP A 240 -8.87 -8.88 6.21
N PRO A 241 -10.17 -8.90 6.55
CA PRO A 241 -10.72 -8.09 7.65
C PRO A 241 -10.12 -8.42 9.02
N ALA A 242 -9.45 -9.58 9.14
CA ALA A 242 -8.93 -10.14 10.38
C ALA A 242 -7.39 -10.05 10.49
N ASP A 243 -6.66 -9.49 9.51
CA ASP A 243 -5.21 -9.26 9.64
C ASP A 243 -4.95 -8.22 10.75
N PRO A 244 -4.38 -8.63 11.92
CA PRO A 244 -4.19 -7.72 13.05
C PRO A 244 -3.20 -6.60 12.72
N GLY A 245 -2.33 -6.82 11.74
CA GLY A 245 -1.38 -5.84 11.26
C GLY A 245 -2.08 -4.68 10.58
N ASN A 246 -2.90 -4.97 9.56
CA ASN A 246 -3.66 -3.94 8.85
C ASN A 246 -4.69 -3.25 9.74
N GLN A 247 -5.36 -3.99 10.63
CA GLN A 247 -6.28 -3.41 11.61
C GLN A 247 -5.60 -2.34 12.49
N ARG A 248 -4.39 -2.61 12.99
CA ARG A 248 -3.64 -1.68 13.85
C ARG A 248 -3.03 -0.52 13.07
N ASP A 249 -2.48 -0.79 11.89
CA ASP A 249 -1.90 0.26 11.03
C ASP A 249 -2.99 1.24 10.52
N LYS A 250 -4.23 0.76 10.28
CA LYS A 250 -5.43 1.60 10.05
C LYS A 250 -5.76 2.50 11.24
N GLY A 251 -5.85 1.94 12.45
CA GLY A 251 -6.14 2.73 13.66
C GLY A 251 -5.10 3.84 13.89
N LEU A 252 -3.82 3.55 13.61
CA LEU A 252 -2.73 4.53 13.67
C LEU A 252 -2.84 5.62 12.59
N VAL A 253 -3.25 5.31 11.35
CA VAL A 253 -3.39 6.34 10.31
C VAL A 253 -4.63 7.22 10.50
N LEU A 254 -5.71 6.70 11.08
CA LEU A 254 -6.87 7.51 11.50
C LEU A 254 -6.46 8.57 12.54
N ALA A 255 -5.63 8.19 13.52
CA ALA A 255 -5.06 9.12 14.48
C ALA A 255 -4.21 10.22 13.80
N LEU A 256 -3.33 9.82 12.86
CA LEU A 256 -2.47 10.75 12.10
C LEU A 256 -3.25 11.68 11.13
N LEU A 257 -4.46 11.29 10.73
CA LEU A 257 -5.41 12.14 9.99
C LEU A 257 -6.19 13.12 10.88
N GLY A 258 -6.02 13.05 12.21
CA GLY A 258 -6.82 13.82 13.17
C GLY A 258 -8.26 13.29 13.34
N ARG A 259 -8.58 12.12 12.78
CA ARG A 259 -9.88 11.43 12.90
C ARG A 259 -9.95 10.67 14.23
N HIS A 260 -9.73 11.40 15.32
CA HIS A 260 -9.45 10.81 16.65
C HIS A 260 -10.62 10.01 17.22
N ASP A 261 -11.87 10.42 16.99
CA ASP A 261 -13.05 9.70 17.49
C ASP A 261 -13.18 8.34 16.79
N GLU A 262 -13.06 8.30 15.46
CA GLU A 262 -13.04 7.06 14.67
C GLU A 262 -11.84 6.17 15.04
N ALA A 263 -10.67 6.77 15.29
CA ALA A 263 -9.48 6.04 15.74
C ALA A 263 -9.68 5.40 17.13
N ARG A 264 -10.39 6.10 18.04
CA ARG A 264 -10.75 5.60 19.37
C ARG A 264 -11.75 4.46 19.27
N GLU A 265 -12.89 4.66 18.58
CA GLU A 265 -13.91 3.62 18.40
C GLU A 265 -13.34 2.35 17.76
N TRP A 266 -12.44 2.50 16.77
CA TRP A 266 -11.71 1.41 16.15
C TRP A 266 -10.78 0.71 17.14
N THR A 267 -9.99 1.44 17.92
CA THR A 267 -9.08 0.87 18.93
C THR A 267 -9.83 0.13 20.04
N ASP A 268 -10.97 0.67 20.49
CA ASP A 268 -11.84 0.06 21.49
C ASP A 268 -12.55 -1.20 20.95
N ALA A 269 -12.75 -1.34 19.63
CA ALA A 269 -13.14 -2.61 19.02
C ALA A 269 -12.00 -3.64 19.09
N LEU A 270 -10.78 -3.27 18.68
CA LEU A 270 -9.62 -4.17 18.69
C LEU A 270 -9.27 -4.68 20.10
N LEU A 271 -9.40 -3.83 21.13
CA LEU A 271 -9.21 -4.21 22.53
C LEU A 271 -10.32 -5.16 23.05
N ARG A 272 -11.56 -5.01 22.59
CA ARG A 272 -12.66 -5.94 22.93
C ARG A 272 -12.52 -7.30 22.23
N GLU A 273 -12.01 -7.32 21.00
CA GLU A 273 -11.83 -8.55 20.22
C GLU A 273 -10.59 -9.35 20.62
N ARG A 274 -9.46 -8.67 20.85
CA ARG A 274 -8.13 -9.30 21.01
C ARG A 274 -7.52 -9.15 22.40
N GLY A 275 -8.17 -8.42 23.31
CA GLY A 275 -7.69 -8.25 24.69
C GLY A 275 -6.33 -7.55 24.77
N ASP A 276 -5.42 -8.11 25.58
CA ASP A 276 -4.17 -7.47 26.01
C ASP A 276 -3.02 -7.43 24.98
N ASP A 277 -3.33 -7.28 23.68
CA ASP A 277 -2.32 -6.99 22.64
C ASP A 277 -1.56 -5.69 23.01
N PRO A 278 -0.23 -5.75 23.25
CA PRO A 278 0.57 -4.58 23.62
C PRO A 278 0.45 -3.43 22.62
N GLN A 279 0.25 -3.75 21.33
CA GLN A 279 0.25 -2.78 20.24
C GLN A 279 -1.11 -2.07 20.12
N ASN A 280 -2.20 -2.71 20.55
CA ASN A 280 -3.50 -2.05 20.74
C ASN A 280 -3.46 -1.09 21.95
N TRP A 281 -2.92 -1.53 23.08
CA TRP A 281 -2.73 -0.67 24.25
C TRP A 281 -1.79 0.52 23.97
N CYS A 282 -0.76 0.35 23.11
CA CYS A 282 0.08 1.46 22.63
C CYS A 282 -0.68 2.49 21.78
N LEU A 283 -1.64 2.05 20.95
CA LEU A 283 -2.45 2.92 20.12
C LEU A 283 -3.44 3.73 20.98
N LEU A 284 -4.08 3.10 21.97
CA LEU A 284 -4.91 3.82 22.93
C LEU A 284 -4.08 4.84 23.73
N GLY A 285 -2.91 4.46 24.24
CA GLY A 285 -2.03 5.38 24.97
C GLY A 285 -1.61 6.60 24.13
N ARG A 286 -1.46 6.44 22.81
CA ARG A 286 -1.26 7.55 21.87
C ARG A 286 -2.50 8.45 21.79
N LEU A 287 -3.69 7.87 21.62
CA LEU A 287 -4.93 8.63 21.47
C LEU A 287 -5.27 9.44 22.73
N GLU A 288 -5.05 8.88 23.92
CA GLU A 288 -5.22 9.60 25.19
C GLU A 288 -4.17 10.71 25.37
N LEU A 289 -2.93 10.49 24.92
CA LEU A 289 -1.87 11.50 24.92
C LEU A 289 -2.21 12.66 23.97
N GLU A 290 -2.65 12.35 22.75
CA GLU A 290 -3.05 13.34 21.75
C GLU A 290 -4.29 14.12 22.20
N ASP A 291 -5.27 13.48 22.85
CA ASP A 291 -6.43 14.15 23.43
C ASP A 291 -6.07 15.05 24.61
N TRP A 292 -5.24 14.58 25.55
CA TRP A 292 -4.73 15.39 26.65
C TRP A 292 -3.98 16.63 26.14
N VAL A 293 -3.09 16.48 25.17
CA VAL A 293 -2.38 17.60 24.53
C VAL A 293 -3.36 18.60 23.90
N ARG A 294 -4.42 18.14 23.21
CA ARG A 294 -5.42 19.02 22.58
C ARG A 294 -6.18 19.89 23.59
N HIS A 295 -6.39 19.41 24.82
CA HIS A 295 -7.16 20.13 25.83
C HIS A 295 -6.38 21.27 26.51
N TRP A 296 -5.04 21.19 26.59
CA TRP A 296 -4.22 22.26 27.19
C TRP A 296 -3.41 23.10 26.18
N ARG A 297 -3.08 22.56 24.99
CA ARG A 297 -2.35 23.29 23.95
C ARG A 297 -3.30 24.20 23.17
N GLU A 298 -3.10 25.51 23.29
CA GLU A 298 -3.82 26.52 22.50
C GLU A 298 -3.37 26.50 21.03
N VAL A 299 -3.90 25.55 20.25
CA VAL A 299 -3.66 25.45 18.81
C VAL A 299 -4.53 26.46 18.05
N ASN A 300 -3.91 27.46 17.43
CA ASN A 300 -4.61 28.30 16.45
C ASN A 300 -4.82 27.50 15.16
N THR A 301 -6.03 26.94 14.98
CA THR A 301 -6.37 26.03 13.87
C THR A 301 -6.28 26.65 12.47
N ASN A 302 -6.12 27.97 12.37
CA ASN A 302 -5.94 28.69 11.10
C ASN A 302 -4.46 28.94 10.71
N ASP A 303 -3.49 28.53 11.53
CA ASP A 303 -2.06 28.68 11.21
C ASP A 303 -1.47 27.33 10.73
N PRO A 304 -1.03 27.20 9.45
CA PRO A 304 -0.36 25.99 8.98
C PRO A 304 0.97 25.71 9.70
N ASN A 305 1.55 26.70 10.38
CA ASN A 305 2.72 26.58 11.26
C ASN A 305 2.34 26.43 12.74
N ALA A 306 1.12 26.03 13.11
CA ALA A 306 0.72 25.84 14.52
C ALA A 306 1.49 24.75 15.30
N ASN A 307 2.36 23.98 14.63
CA ASN A 307 3.36 23.09 15.26
C ASN A 307 4.71 23.77 15.53
N SER A 308 4.87 25.05 15.18
CA SER A 308 5.92 25.90 15.73
C SER A 308 5.60 26.18 17.20
N ALA A 309 6.60 26.09 18.07
CA ALA A 309 6.38 26.28 19.51
C ALA A 309 6.10 27.76 19.84
N PRO A 310 5.33 28.05 20.90
CA PRO A 310 5.30 29.40 21.46
C PRO A 310 6.73 29.85 21.82
N PRO A 311 7.07 31.13 21.62
CA PRO A 311 8.37 31.67 22.01
C PRO A 311 8.70 31.36 23.48
N ALA A 312 9.95 31.00 23.75
CA ALA A 312 10.42 30.64 25.09
C ALA A 312 10.07 31.74 26.11
N GLY A 313 9.36 31.37 27.18
CA GLY A 313 8.89 32.28 28.22
C GLY A 313 7.49 32.87 28.01
N SER A 314 6.84 32.67 26.85
CA SER A 314 5.43 33.04 26.66
C SER A 314 4.48 31.87 26.96
N ASN A 315 3.53 32.10 27.87
CA ASN A 315 2.41 31.21 28.23
C ASN A 315 2.73 29.83 28.86
N THR A 316 4.00 29.48 29.08
CA THR A 316 4.43 28.16 29.61
C THR A 316 3.75 27.75 30.92
N ASP A 317 3.67 28.65 31.91
CA ASP A 317 3.09 28.30 33.22
C ASP A 317 1.57 28.13 33.16
N ALA A 318 0.87 28.87 32.29
CA ALA A 318 -0.56 28.70 32.05
C ALA A 318 -0.87 27.39 31.28
N MET A 319 -0.01 27.01 30.32
CA MET A 319 -0.07 25.70 29.68
C MET A 319 0.17 24.58 30.71
N ARG A 320 1.14 24.74 31.61
CA ARG A 320 1.38 23.78 32.71
C ARG A 320 0.17 23.66 33.65
N GLU A 321 -0.44 24.77 34.03
CA GLU A 321 -1.64 24.76 34.88
C GLU A 321 -2.82 24.04 34.21
N LYS A 322 -3.10 24.36 32.93
CA LYS A 322 -4.14 23.67 32.14
C LYS A 322 -3.86 22.17 32.01
N ALA A 323 -2.61 21.79 31.73
CA ALA A 323 -2.20 20.40 31.59
C ALA A 323 -2.38 19.58 32.89
N GLY A 324 -2.18 20.22 34.06
CA GLY A 324 -2.45 19.61 35.38
C GLY A 324 -3.94 19.48 35.69
N ARG A 325 -4.78 20.44 35.30
CA ARG A 325 -6.25 20.31 35.43
C ARG A 325 -6.79 19.10 34.66
N GLU A 326 -6.17 18.75 33.54
CA GLU A 326 -6.53 17.61 32.68
C GLU A 326 -5.89 16.26 33.08
N LEU A 327 -5.44 16.13 34.35
CA LEU A 327 -4.75 14.95 34.89
C LEU A 327 -5.44 13.60 34.58
N SER A 328 -6.77 13.54 34.53
CA SER A 328 -7.50 12.29 34.24
C SER A 328 -7.14 11.68 32.88
N ARG A 329 -6.93 12.53 31.85
CA ARG A 329 -6.52 12.08 30.51
C ARG A 329 -5.06 11.63 30.48
N LEU A 330 -4.19 12.37 31.19
CA LEU A 330 -2.79 11.99 31.38
C LEU A 330 -2.66 10.62 32.07
N ILE A 331 -3.50 10.33 33.07
CA ILE A 331 -3.53 9.03 33.75
C ILE A 331 -3.99 7.93 32.80
N GLN A 332 -5.04 8.13 31.99
CA GLN A 332 -5.48 7.14 30.99
C GLN A 332 -4.37 6.82 29.98
N ALA A 333 -3.63 7.83 29.50
CA ALA A 333 -2.46 7.63 28.64
C ALA A 333 -1.34 6.82 29.34
N ILE A 334 -1.02 7.15 30.60
CA ILE A 334 -0.06 6.39 31.40
C ILE A 334 -0.49 4.93 31.57
N GLU A 335 -1.76 4.68 31.92
CA GLU A 335 -2.27 3.34 32.20
C GLU A 335 -2.31 2.46 30.94
N ALA A 336 -2.71 3.00 29.78
CA ALA A 336 -2.65 2.28 28.52
C ALA A 336 -1.20 1.91 28.13
N TYR A 337 -0.26 2.85 28.20
CA TYR A 337 1.16 2.54 27.95
C TYR A 337 1.79 1.59 28.99
N MET A 338 1.36 1.66 30.26
CA MET A 338 1.79 0.72 31.30
C MET A 338 1.29 -0.70 31.01
N LYS A 339 0.03 -0.89 30.60
CA LYS A 339 -0.49 -2.21 30.20
C LYS A 339 0.31 -2.78 29.03
N ALA A 340 0.54 -1.99 27.99
CA ALA A 340 1.37 -2.41 26.85
C ALA A 340 2.77 -2.89 27.28
N PHE A 341 3.46 -2.12 28.12
CA PHE A 341 4.82 -2.47 28.57
C PHE A 341 4.86 -3.66 29.55
N VAL A 342 3.79 -3.90 30.32
CA VAL A 342 3.68 -5.07 31.21
C VAL A 342 3.36 -6.34 30.42
N SER A 343 2.50 -6.25 29.39
CA SER A 343 2.20 -7.37 28.49
C SER A 343 3.38 -7.75 27.59
N ASP A 344 4.17 -6.77 27.13
CA ASP A 344 5.43 -7.01 26.42
C ASP A 344 6.54 -6.01 26.81
N PRO A 345 7.44 -6.38 27.73
CA PRO A 345 8.61 -5.57 28.06
C PRO A 345 9.61 -5.38 26.91
N ALA A 346 9.57 -6.19 25.84
CA ALA A 346 10.39 -5.96 24.65
C ALA A 346 9.86 -4.78 23.80
N SER A 347 8.59 -4.40 23.94
CA SER A 347 8.00 -3.17 23.41
C SER A 347 8.34 -1.94 24.27
N PHE A 348 9.63 -1.76 24.59
CA PHE A 348 10.16 -0.75 25.53
C PHE A 348 9.76 0.71 25.24
N HIS A 349 9.41 1.03 23.99
CA HIS A 349 8.84 2.33 23.61
C HIS A 349 7.58 2.66 24.45
N ALA A 350 6.71 1.68 24.72
CA ALA A 350 5.53 1.88 25.56
C ALA A 350 5.93 2.32 26.97
N GLY A 351 6.89 1.61 27.58
CA GLY A 351 7.42 1.93 28.89
C GLY A 351 8.12 3.29 28.95
N LEU A 352 8.82 3.68 27.89
CA LEU A 352 9.38 5.04 27.74
C LEU A 352 8.28 6.11 27.76
N LYS A 353 7.18 5.94 27.02
CA LYS A 353 6.08 6.91 27.04
C LYS A 353 5.38 6.93 28.40
N ALA A 354 5.11 5.78 29.01
CA ALA A 354 4.60 5.71 30.39
C ALA A 354 5.53 6.44 31.39
N CYS A 355 6.84 6.20 31.32
CA CYS A 355 7.84 6.83 32.19
C CYS A 355 7.90 8.35 32.01
N THR A 356 7.95 8.81 30.75
CA THR A 356 7.94 10.25 30.39
C THR A 356 6.69 10.94 30.93
N LEU A 357 5.51 10.33 30.76
CA LEU A 357 4.25 10.88 31.24
C LEU A 357 4.14 10.83 32.77
N ARG A 358 4.74 9.84 33.43
CA ARG A 358 4.84 9.75 34.90
C ARG A 358 5.77 10.80 35.51
N HIS A 359 6.85 11.15 34.81
CA HIS A 359 7.70 12.31 35.13
C HIS A 359 6.94 13.63 34.95
N LEU A 360 6.20 13.79 33.85
CA LEU A 360 5.34 14.95 33.64
C LEU A 360 4.25 15.08 34.72
N GLN A 361 3.63 13.98 35.14
CA GLN A 361 2.64 13.98 36.23
C GLN A 361 3.21 14.63 37.51
N ILE A 362 4.44 14.29 37.90
CA ILE A 362 5.13 14.88 39.06
C ILE A 362 5.46 16.36 38.82
N HIS A 363 5.97 16.71 37.63
CA HIS A 363 6.29 18.10 37.24
C HIS A 363 5.05 19.02 37.19
N LEU A 364 3.87 18.45 36.94
CA LEU A 364 2.58 19.14 37.02
C LEU A 364 2.05 19.29 38.47
N GLY A 365 2.80 18.80 39.47
CA GLY A 365 2.46 18.92 40.89
C GLY A 365 1.64 17.76 41.46
N HIS A 366 1.46 16.66 40.71
CA HIS A 366 0.63 15.53 41.13
C HIS A 366 1.50 14.34 41.60
N PRO A 367 1.62 14.09 42.91
CA PRO A 367 2.47 13.02 43.43
C PRO A 367 1.94 11.63 43.08
N LEU A 368 2.82 10.62 43.14
CA LEU A 368 2.47 9.23 42.86
C LEU A 368 1.95 8.54 44.13
N GLY A 369 0.82 7.83 44.03
CA GLY A 369 0.26 7.05 45.15
C GLY A 369 1.19 5.95 45.69
N ASN A 370 2.16 5.51 44.89
CA ASN A 370 3.31 4.71 45.33
C ASN A 370 4.60 5.34 44.75
N PRO A 371 5.44 6.00 45.58
CA PRO A 371 6.70 6.60 45.12
C PRO A 371 7.68 5.60 44.49
N ALA A 372 7.69 4.33 44.92
CA ALA A 372 8.56 3.30 44.36
C ALA A 372 8.13 2.84 42.96
N SER A 373 6.95 3.23 42.47
CA SER A 373 6.48 2.83 41.13
C SER A 373 7.30 3.43 39.99
N LEU A 374 7.89 4.61 40.17
CA LEU A 374 8.69 5.25 39.12
C LEU A 374 10.10 4.65 38.98
N PRO A 375 10.93 4.50 40.04
CA PRO A 375 12.25 3.85 39.93
C PRO A 375 12.20 2.42 39.37
N ASN A 376 11.15 1.67 39.70
CA ASN A 376 10.93 0.33 39.15
C ASN A 376 10.66 0.36 37.64
N LEU A 377 9.85 1.33 37.18
CA LEU A 377 9.58 1.55 35.75
C LEU A 377 10.83 2.02 35.02
N GLU A 378 11.56 3.00 35.57
CA GLU A 378 12.83 3.49 35.02
C GLU A 378 13.83 2.34 34.82
N GLY A 379 14.07 1.53 35.85
CA GLY A 379 14.99 0.39 35.77
C GLY A 379 14.60 -0.62 34.69
N GLY A 380 13.31 -0.98 34.59
CA GLY A 380 12.81 -1.90 33.57
C GLY A 380 12.96 -1.36 32.14
N VAL A 381 12.62 -0.08 31.92
CA VAL A 381 12.70 0.55 30.60
C VAL A 381 14.14 0.80 30.17
N ILE A 382 15.02 1.22 31.09
CA ILE A 382 16.46 1.38 30.83
C ILE A 382 17.07 0.03 30.44
N TRP A 383 16.78 -1.05 31.17
CA TRP A 383 17.29 -2.38 30.85
C TRP A 383 16.79 -2.87 29.48
N ALA A 384 15.50 -2.76 29.20
CA ALA A 384 14.93 -3.21 27.93
C ALA A 384 15.43 -2.39 26.73
N CYS A 385 15.64 -1.08 26.89
CA CYS A 385 16.19 -0.20 25.86
C CYS A 385 17.68 -0.48 25.59
N LEU A 386 18.50 -0.69 26.64
CA LEU A 386 19.90 -1.10 26.47
C LEU A 386 20.02 -2.47 25.80
N ALA A 387 19.20 -3.45 26.22
CA ALA A 387 19.13 -4.77 25.60
C ALA A 387 18.61 -4.72 24.15
N ALA A 388 17.92 -3.65 23.73
CA ALA A 388 17.61 -3.39 22.32
C ALA A 388 18.80 -2.78 21.57
N LEU A 389 19.50 -1.80 22.14
CA LEU A 389 20.71 -1.20 21.56
C LEU A 389 21.81 -2.24 21.31
N GLU A 390 22.01 -3.20 22.20
CA GLU A 390 23.00 -4.28 22.01
C GLU A 390 22.64 -5.21 20.83
N ARG A 391 21.35 -5.38 20.53
CA ARG A 391 20.86 -6.19 19.40
C ARG A 391 20.79 -5.42 18.08
N GLN A 392 20.53 -4.11 18.13
CA GLN A 392 20.28 -3.24 16.98
C GLN A 392 20.98 -1.89 17.17
N PRO A 393 22.33 -1.85 17.16
CA PRO A 393 23.09 -0.64 17.47
C PRO A 393 22.93 0.47 16.43
N ASP A 394 22.44 0.17 15.22
CA ASP A 394 22.27 1.14 14.14
C ASP A 394 20.79 1.48 13.85
N ASP A 395 19.86 1.03 14.69
CA ASP A 395 18.45 1.45 14.59
C ASP A 395 18.22 2.85 15.19
N TYR A 396 17.66 3.74 14.37
CA TYR A 396 17.28 5.09 14.81
C TYR A 396 16.23 5.07 15.90
N ALA A 397 15.18 4.23 15.81
CA ALA A 397 14.08 4.28 16.76
C ALA A 397 14.55 3.92 18.18
N THR A 398 15.39 2.90 18.29
CA THR A 398 16.02 2.46 19.54
C THR A 398 17.00 3.50 20.09
N ARG A 399 17.86 4.12 19.24
CA ARG A 399 18.74 5.22 19.69
C ARG A 399 17.98 6.47 20.10
N ALA A 400 16.91 6.83 19.39
CA ALA A 400 16.05 7.96 19.74
C ALA A 400 15.31 7.72 21.07
N CYS A 401 14.85 6.50 21.32
CA CYS A 401 14.27 6.13 22.63
C CYS A 401 15.29 6.25 23.78
N TRP A 402 16.54 5.84 23.56
CA TRP A 402 17.63 6.05 24.53
C TRP A 402 17.91 7.55 24.73
N ALA A 403 17.93 8.33 23.65
CA ALA A 403 18.13 9.77 23.73
C ALA A 403 16.97 10.48 24.45
N GLU A 404 15.72 10.07 24.24
CA GLU A 404 14.55 10.49 25.04
C GLU A 404 14.70 10.13 26.52
N LEU A 405 15.13 8.90 26.87
CA LEU A 405 15.42 8.53 28.27
C LEU A 405 16.43 9.50 28.90
N THR A 406 17.51 9.86 28.19
CA THR A 406 18.50 10.78 28.76
C THR A 406 17.93 12.16 29.10
N VAL A 407 16.89 12.63 28.39
CA VAL A 407 16.21 13.90 28.70
C VAL A 407 15.58 13.87 30.09
N LEU A 408 15.10 12.71 30.56
CA LEU A 408 14.38 12.56 31.83
C LEU A 408 15.29 12.70 33.06
N PHE A 409 16.54 12.22 33.00
CA PHE A 409 17.44 12.19 34.16
C PHE A 409 18.87 12.74 33.95
N ASN A 410 19.47 12.68 32.76
CA ASN A 410 20.87 13.10 32.53
C ASN A 410 21.05 14.63 32.39
N PRO A 411 22.26 15.17 32.64
CA PRO A 411 22.58 16.57 32.38
C PRO A 411 22.67 16.89 30.86
N PRO A 412 22.45 18.14 30.43
CA PRO A 412 22.31 18.51 29.01
C PRO A 412 23.44 18.04 28.09
N GLY A 413 24.70 18.10 28.55
CA GLY A 413 25.85 17.65 27.76
C GLY A 413 25.84 16.14 27.40
N GLN A 414 25.15 15.31 28.19
CA GLN A 414 24.94 13.89 27.87
C GLN A 414 23.73 13.70 26.96
N VAL A 415 22.66 14.48 27.14
CA VAL A 415 21.50 14.52 26.25
C VAL A 415 21.93 14.88 24.82
N GLY A 416 22.68 15.98 24.67
CA GLY A 416 23.24 16.41 23.39
C GLY A 416 24.30 15.46 22.82
N LYS A 417 24.82 14.49 23.59
CA LYS A 417 25.60 13.37 23.03
C LYS A 417 24.68 12.30 22.46
N ALA A 418 23.71 11.82 23.25
CA ALA A 418 22.80 10.75 22.83
C ALA A 418 21.99 11.13 21.58
N TRP A 419 21.50 12.38 21.47
CA TRP A 419 20.79 12.83 20.27
C TRP A 419 21.67 12.91 19.02
N ARG A 420 22.96 13.28 19.14
CA ARG A 420 23.89 13.24 17.99
C ARG A 420 24.17 11.80 17.54
N GLU A 421 24.27 10.86 18.48
CA GLU A 421 24.43 9.43 18.18
C GLU A 421 23.17 8.82 17.55
N ALA A 422 21.97 9.27 17.93
CA ALA A 422 20.72 8.89 17.27
C ALA A 422 20.62 9.48 15.86
N VAL A 423 20.85 10.78 15.70
CA VAL A 423 20.83 11.48 14.41
C VAL A 423 21.82 10.88 13.41
N ALA A 424 23.00 10.43 13.84
CA ALA A 424 24.01 9.82 12.98
C ALA A 424 23.51 8.56 12.23
N VAL A 425 22.51 7.84 12.76
CA VAL A 425 21.90 6.65 12.12
C VAL A 425 20.49 6.93 11.57
N ALA A 426 20.01 8.18 11.60
CA ALA A 426 18.69 8.56 11.11
C ALA A 426 18.53 8.40 9.58
N ASN A 427 19.61 8.18 8.83
CA ASN A 427 19.60 7.92 7.38
C ASN A 427 18.79 8.95 6.56
N LYS A 428 18.78 10.22 7.01
CA LYS A 428 18.01 11.35 6.45
C LYS A 428 16.48 11.21 6.53
N ASP A 429 15.95 10.37 7.42
CA ASP A 429 14.50 10.19 7.58
C ASP A 429 13.84 11.37 8.34
N ARG A 430 13.37 12.36 7.57
CA ARG A 430 12.66 13.56 8.06
C ARG A 430 11.35 13.21 8.81
N PHE A 431 10.78 12.04 8.60
CA PHE A 431 9.59 11.59 9.34
C PHE A 431 9.98 11.13 10.75
N ALA A 432 11.00 10.28 10.88
CA ALA A 432 11.48 9.79 12.16
C ALA A 432 12.08 10.91 13.04
N LEU A 433 12.83 11.85 12.43
CA LEU A 433 13.39 13.02 13.14
C LEU A 433 12.29 13.95 13.70
N ASP A 434 11.28 14.27 12.90
CA ASP A 434 10.16 15.11 13.36
C ASP A 434 9.29 14.38 14.40
N ALA A 435 9.08 13.07 14.29
CA ALA A 435 8.35 12.31 15.31
C ALA A 435 8.99 12.45 16.71
N SER A 436 10.32 12.32 16.78
CA SER A 436 11.09 12.60 18.01
C SER A 436 11.01 14.07 18.43
N ARG A 437 11.04 15.00 17.46
CA ARG A 437 10.91 16.44 17.71
C ARG A 437 9.56 16.78 18.34
N GLN A 438 8.45 16.30 17.81
CA GLN A 438 7.10 16.57 18.34
C GLN A 438 6.95 16.12 19.80
N GLN A 439 7.56 14.99 20.19
CA GLN A 439 7.62 14.56 21.58
C GLN A 439 8.33 15.57 22.48
N LEU A 440 9.47 16.10 22.05
CA LEU A 440 10.23 17.11 22.79
C LEU A 440 9.51 18.46 22.84
N LEU A 441 8.72 18.81 21.81
CA LEU A 441 7.89 20.02 21.82
C LEU A 441 6.77 19.99 22.88
N ILE A 442 6.30 18.79 23.30
CA ILE A 442 5.41 18.65 24.45
C ILE A 442 6.14 18.98 25.75
N LEU A 443 7.37 18.45 25.93
CA LEU A 443 8.19 18.73 27.11
C LEU A 443 8.55 20.23 27.21
N ARG A 444 8.91 20.84 26.08
CA ARG A 444 9.20 22.28 25.96
C ARG A 444 8.00 23.14 26.38
N ALA A 445 6.81 22.86 25.86
CA ALA A 445 5.61 23.65 26.15
C ALA A 445 5.21 23.65 27.64
N LEU A 446 5.56 22.60 28.38
CA LEU A 446 5.32 22.48 29.82
C LEU A 446 6.52 22.94 30.69
N GLY A 447 7.64 23.31 30.07
CA GLY A 447 8.89 23.70 30.75
C GLY A 447 9.59 22.54 31.48
N PHE A 448 9.35 21.30 31.07
CA PHE A 448 10.00 20.13 31.69
C PHE A 448 11.47 20.06 31.28
N ARG A 449 12.38 20.09 32.27
CA ARG A 449 13.86 19.96 32.09
C ARG A 449 14.42 20.79 30.91
N ALA A 450 14.02 22.07 30.84
CA ALA A 450 14.20 22.96 29.69
C ALA A 450 15.59 22.91 29.04
N GLU A 451 16.70 23.03 29.79
CA GLU A 451 18.06 22.99 29.23
C GLU A 451 18.36 21.70 28.44
N GLY A 452 17.88 20.55 28.94
CA GLY A 452 18.04 19.26 28.27
C GLY A 452 17.16 19.16 27.02
N VAL A 453 15.94 19.68 27.10
CA VAL A 453 14.99 19.69 25.97
C VAL A 453 15.45 20.60 24.84
N GLU A 454 15.91 21.83 25.12
CA GLU A 454 16.47 22.71 24.07
C GLU A 454 17.76 22.12 23.48
N THR A 455 18.60 21.45 24.30
CA THR A 455 19.81 20.78 23.80
C THR A 455 19.46 19.61 22.85
N ALA A 456 18.39 18.86 23.14
CA ALA A 456 17.89 17.82 22.25
C ALA A 456 17.29 18.40 20.95
N LEU A 457 16.44 19.43 21.09
CA LEU A 457 15.78 20.09 19.96
C LEU A 457 16.79 20.76 19.02
N ALA A 458 17.83 21.42 19.54
CA ALA A 458 18.87 22.05 18.72
C ALA A 458 19.58 21.05 17.78
N VAL A 459 19.83 19.82 18.24
CA VAL A 459 20.46 18.76 17.44
C VAL A 459 19.53 18.25 16.34
N LEU A 460 18.22 18.12 16.63
CA LEU A 460 17.21 17.72 15.64
C LEU A 460 16.92 18.83 14.63
N ASP A 461 16.78 20.08 15.09
CA ASP A 461 16.55 21.26 14.26
C ASP A 461 17.75 21.50 13.32
N GLU A 462 18.99 21.31 13.78
CA GLU A 462 20.18 21.41 12.92
C GLU A 462 20.17 20.37 11.80
N GLU A 463 19.91 19.09 12.08
CA GLU A 463 19.86 18.07 11.03
C GLU A 463 18.65 18.27 10.10
N MET A 464 17.47 18.57 10.64
CA MET A 464 16.27 18.82 9.82
C MET A 464 16.42 20.05 8.93
N ALA A 465 17.26 21.03 9.29
CA ALA A 465 17.61 22.16 8.43
C ALA A 465 18.60 21.80 7.30
N ARG A 466 19.39 20.72 7.44
CA ARG A 466 20.27 20.18 6.38
C ARG A 466 19.53 19.28 5.38
N LEU A 467 18.31 18.84 5.72
CA LEU A 467 17.47 18.06 4.82
C LEU A 467 16.66 19.00 3.91
N GLU A 468 16.99 18.99 2.62
CA GLU A 468 16.23 19.72 1.58
C GLU A 468 14.73 19.40 1.66
N GLU A 469 13.89 20.42 1.67
CA GLU A 469 12.46 20.21 1.54
C GLU A 469 12.10 19.90 0.09
N PRO A 470 11.36 18.81 -0.19
CA PRO A 470 10.76 18.61 -1.50
C PRO A 470 9.80 19.77 -1.75
N TRP A 471 9.94 20.47 -2.88
CA TRP A 471 8.90 21.43 -3.25
C TRP A 471 7.57 20.71 -3.39
N GLN A 472 6.56 21.27 -2.73
CA GLN A 472 5.20 20.81 -2.93
C GLN A 472 4.61 21.57 -4.12
N ALA A 473 4.64 20.90 -5.26
CA ALA A 473 4.21 21.41 -6.56
C ALA A 473 5.19 22.51 -7.42
N ARG A 474 4.07 23.47 -7.51
CA ARG A 474 2.77 23.93 -6.78
C ARG A 474 1.39 23.30 -7.19
N ARG A 475 0.64 23.79 -8.22
CA ARG A 475 -0.61 23.16 -8.72
C ARG A 475 -0.26 22.05 -9.72
N LEU A 476 -1.22 21.17 -10.01
CA LEU A 476 -1.01 20.05 -10.93
C LEU A 476 -2.02 20.06 -12.06
N PHE A 477 -1.50 20.04 -13.28
CA PHE A 477 -2.24 19.92 -14.52
C PHE A 477 -1.99 18.52 -15.09
N LEU A 478 -3.00 17.67 -15.06
CA LEU A 478 -2.94 16.35 -15.67
C LEU A 478 -3.60 16.42 -17.05
N PHE A 479 -2.92 15.96 -18.10
CA PHE A 479 -3.46 15.97 -19.45
C PHE A 479 -3.51 14.56 -20.04
N SER A 480 -4.54 14.32 -20.85
CA SER A 480 -4.57 13.24 -21.82
C SER A 480 -5.36 13.71 -23.05
N GLY A 481 -4.94 13.28 -24.23
CA GLY A 481 -5.60 13.69 -25.47
C GLY A 481 -5.35 12.71 -26.60
N HIS A 482 -6.07 12.90 -27.70
CA HIS A 482 -5.77 12.17 -28.93
C HIS A 482 -4.35 12.51 -29.44
N MET A 483 -3.70 11.49 -29.99
CA MET A 483 -2.59 11.70 -30.92
C MET A 483 -3.09 12.23 -32.25
N ILE A 484 -2.21 12.81 -33.06
CA ILE A 484 -2.52 13.10 -34.48
C ILE A 484 -2.96 11.81 -35.16
N ASP A 485 -4.01 11.90 -35.96
CA ASP A 485 -4.55 10.76 -36.70
C ASP A 485 -3.54 10.22 -37.72
N THR A 486 -3.40 8.89 -37.78
CA THR A 486 -2.62 8.23 -38.84
C THR A 486 -3.28 8.46 -40.21
N PRO A 487 -2.52 8.52 -41.32
CA PRO A 487 -3.08 8.76 -42.67
C PRO A 487 -4.14 7.75 -43.13
N GLU A 488 -4.19 6.58 -42.49
CA GLU A 488 -5.08 5.45 -42.82
C GLU A 488 -6.36 5.41 -41.94
N ARG A 489 -6.54 6.38 -41.04
CA ARG A 489 -7.65 6.40 -40.07
C ARG A 489 -8.98 6.78 -40.71
N ALA A 490 -9.88 5.80 -40.82
CA ALA A 490 -11.20 5.96 -41.45
C ALA A 490 -12.14 6.99 -40.77
N THR A 491 -12.12 7.08 -39.43
CA THR A 491 -12.89 8.09 -38.67
C THR A 491 -11.92 9.04 -37.98
N PRO A 492 -11.80 10.30 -38.45
CA PRO A 492 -10.91 11.28 -37.85
C PRO A 492 -11.35 11.69 -36.45
N ARG A 493 -10.40 12.06 -35.60
CA ARG A 493 -10.60 12.57 -34.23
C ARG A 493 -9.65 13.72 -33.90
N PHE A 494 -8.46 13.72 -34.48
CA PHE A 494 -7.51 14.83 -34.47
C PHE A 494 -6.68 14.88 -35.77
N PRO A 495 -7.24 15.45 -36.85
CA PRO A 495 -6.52 15.68 -38.10
C PRO A 495 -5.35 16.65 -37.95
N ALA A 496 -4.30 16.49 -38.76
CA ALA A 496 -3.10 17.32 -38.71
C ALA A 496 -3.35 18.81 -39.00
N ASP A 497 -4.32 19.15 -39.86
CA ASP A 497 -4.72 20.55 -40.14
C ASP A 497 -5.39 21.24 -38.94
N ARG A 498 -5.75 20.48 -37.90
CA ARG A 498 -6.41 20.98 -36.68
C ARG A 498 -5.45 21.19 -35.51
N GLU A 499 -4.16 20.91 -35.71
CA GLU A 499 -3.12 21.13 -34.71
C GLU A 499 -3.13 22.55 -34.11
N PRO A 500 -3.24 23.65 -34.89
CA PRO A 500 -3.23 25.00 -34.31
C PRO A 500 -4.45 25.27 -33.43
N ILE A 501 -5.62 24.76 -33.82
CA ILE A 501 -6.87 24.93 -33.07
C ILE A 501 -6.77 24.22 -31.72
N ALA A 502 -6.19 23.02 -31.70
CA ALA A 502 -5.90 22.29 -30.46
C ALA A 502 -4.86 23.02 -29.59
N ALA A 503 -3.80 23.55 -30.21
CA ALA A 503 -2.75 24.32 -29.53
C ALA A 503 -3.34 25.53 -28.78
N ASP A 504 -4.16 26.32 -29.46
CA ASP A 504 -4.81 27.52 -28.91
C ASP A 504 -5.84 27.16 -27.83
N ALA A 505 -6.65 26.11 -28.04
CA ALA A 505 -7.63 25.65 -27.04
C ALA A 505 -6.97 25.15 -25.75
N ILE A 506 -5.86 24.40 -25.86
CA ILE A 506 -5.08 23.93 -24.71
C ILE A 506 -4.40 25.11 -24.00
N ALA A 507 -3.81 26.04 -24.76
CA ALA A 507 -3.19 27.24 -24.21
C ALA A 507 -4.20 28.12 -23.44
N ALA A 508 -5.35 28.40 -24.04
CA ALA A 508 -6.41 29.19 -23.41
C ALA A 508 -6.95 28.51 -22.14
N LYS A 509 -7.09 27.17 -22.12
CA LYS A 509 -7.51 26.43 -20.92
C LYS A 509 -6.45 26.49 -19.81
N LEU A 510 -5.16 26.51 -20.14
CA LEU A 510 -4.08 26.71 -19.16
C LEU A 510 -4.07 28.14 -18.58
N ASP A 511 -4.40 29.16 -19.38
CA ASP A 511 -4.55 30.55 -18.89
C ASP A 511 -5.78 30.71 -17.98
N GLU A 512 -6.94 30.18 -18.39
CA GLU A 512 -8.19 30.16 -17.61
C GLU A 512 -7.96 29.53 -16.22
N LEU A 513 -7.19 28.45 -16.18
CA LEU A 513 -6.85 27.74 -14.94
C LEU A 513 -5.61 28.32 -14.23
N GLY A 514 -5.04 29.43 -14.71
CA GLY A 514 -3.97 30.18 -14.06
C GLY A 514 -2.64 29.45 -13.93
N CYS A 515 -2.28 28.63 -14.93
CA CYS A 515 -1.01 27.92 -14.99
C CYS A 515 0.18 28.89 -15.08
N ASN A 516 1.20 28.70 -14.23
CA ASN A 516 2.41 29.53 -14.25
C ASN A 516 3.67 28.74 -13.83
N GLY A 517 4.82 29.42 -13.70
CA GLY A 517 6.08 28.80 -13.29
C GLY A 517 6.18 28.35 -11.84
N GLN A 518 5.09 28.46 -11.09
CA GLN A 518 4.89 27.68 -9.88
C GLN A 518 4.10 26.39 -10.14
N ASP A 519 3.71 25.95 -11.34
CA ASP A 519 2.88 24.73 -11.49
C ASP A 519 3.59 23.57 -12.19
N LEU A 520 2.99 22.37 -12.12
CA LEU A 520 3.46 21.13 -12.74
C LEU A 520 2.41 20.61 -13.72
N ALA A 521 2.85 20.32 -14.94
CA ALA A 521 2.12 19.62 -15.98
C ALA A 521 2.58 18.15 -16.07
N ILE A 522 1.63 17.23 -16.26
CA ILE A 522 1.85 15.78 -16.37
C ILE A 522 1.11 15.29 -17.64
N CYS A 523 1.83 14.63 -18.55
CA CYS A 523 1.25 14.02 -19.76
C CYS A 523 2.09 12.83 -20.27
N GLY A 524 1.59 12.13 -21.29
CA GLY A 524 2.28 10.99 -21.92
C GLY A 524 3.44 11.35 -22.86
N GLY A 525 3.51 12.60 -23.33
CA GLY A 525 4.54 13.08 -24.27
C GLY A 525 4.37 12.65 -25.73
N ALA A 526 3.20 12.13 -26.13
CA ALA A 526 2.93 11.71 -27.51
C ALA A 526 2.74 12.88 -28.49
N CYS A 527 2.82 12.61 -29.79
CA CYS A 527 2.42 13.56 -30.83
C CYS A 527 0.96 13.98 -30.67
N GLY A 528 0.57 15.16 -31.16
CA GLY A 528 -0.75 15.72 -30.91
C GLY A 528 -0.86 16.31 -29.50
N GLY A 529 -1.90 15.92 -28.75
CA GLY A 529 -2.35 16.66 -27.57
C GLY A 529 -1.30 16.80 -26.47
N ASP A 530 -0.57 15.73 -26.16
CA ASP A 530 0.38 15.69 -25.03
C ASP A 530 1.54 16.68 -25.21
N LEU A 531 2.19 16.69 -26.38
CA LEU A 531 3.28 17.62 -26.67
C LEU A 531 2.79 19.07 -26.81
N LEU A 532 1.60 19.29 -27.39
CA LEU A 532 0.97 20.62 -27.43
C LEU A 532 0.74 21.19 -26.02
N PHE A 533 0.26 20.35 -25.11
CA PHE A 533 0.09 20.68 -23.69
C PHE A 533 1.43 20.90 -22.98
N ALA A 534 2.42 20.03 -23.18
CA ALA A 534 3.75 20.17 -22.57
C ALA A 534 4.42 21.49 -22.99
N GLU A 535 4.42 21.82 -24.28
CA GLU A 535 4.90 23.12 -24.76
C GLU A 535 4.13 24.31 -24.18
N ALA A 536 2.79 24.22 -24.12
CA ALA A 536 1.95 25.28 -23.59
C ALA A 536 2.20 25.51 -22.09
N ALA A 537 2.51 24.45 -21.33
CA ALA A 537 2.97 24.54 -19.95
C ALA A 537 4.37 25.20 -19.87
N LEU A 538 5.36 24.71 -20.63
CA LEU A 538 6.73 25.26 -20.64
C LEU A 538 6.76 26.75 -21.02
N ARG A 539 5.93 27.19 -21.98
CA ARG A 539 5.78 28.61 -22.35
C ARG A 539 5.27 29.50 -21.20
N ARG A 540 4.66 28.92 -20.16
CA ARG A 540 4.21 29.59 -18.92
C ARG A 540 5.21 29.43 -17.75
N GLY A 541 6.37 28.82 -18.02
CA GLY A 541 7.39 28.47 -17.02
C GLY A 541 7.04 27.25 -16.16
N CYS A 542 5.89 26.61 -16.41
CA CYS A 542 5.41 25.44 -15.68
C CYS A 542 6.39 24.27 -15.86
N ARG A 543 6.64 23.51 -14.79
CA ARG A 543 7.43 22.27 -14.85
C ARG A 543 6.66 21.21 -15.61
N VAL A 544 7.33 20.32 -16.34
CA VAL A 544 6.69 19.22 -17.08
C VAL A 544 7.26 17.88 -16.62
N HIS A 545 6.39 16.91 -16.34
CA HIS A 545 6.75 15.50 -16.27
C HIS A 545 6.17 14.78 -17.50
N LEU A 546 7.05 14.22 -18.33
CA LEU A 546 6.65 13.26 -19.38
C LEU A 546 6.74 11.84 -18.80
N HIS A 547 5.61 11.15 -18.72
CA HIS A 547 5.53 9.76 -18.28
C HIS A 547 5.43 8.86 -19.51
N LEU A 548 6.51 8.13 -19.85
CA LEU A 548 6.57 7.31 -21.05
C LEU A 548 6.23 5.84 -20.71
N GLN A 549 5.26 5.26 -21.43
CA GLN A 549 4.83 3.87 -21.19
C GLN A 549 5.83 2.80 -21.66
N TYR A 550 6.83 3.18 -22.46
CA TYR A 550 7.90 2.33 -22.98
C TYR A 550 9.26 3.01 -22.78
N VAL A 551 10.35 2.27 -23.08
CA VAL A 551 11.68 2.88 -23.26
C VAL A 551 11.66 3.89 -24.41
N GLU A 552 12.52 4.90 -24.36
CA GLU A 552 12.40 6.10 -25.23
C GLU A 552 12.41 5.78 -26.74
N THR A 553 13.22 4.81 -27.18
CA THR A 553 13.28 4.37 -28.59
C THR A 553 11.93 3.88 -29.11
N ASP A 554 11.30 3.03 -28.33
CA ASP A 554 10.07 2.31 -28.68
C ASP A 554 8.88 3.26 -28.55
N PHE A 555 8.92 4.14 -27.55
CA PHE A 555 7.98 5.25 -27.39
C PHE A 555 8.03 6.21 -28.59
N LEU A 556 9.22 6.65 -29.01
CA LEU A 556 9.39 7.55 -30.15
C LEU A 556 8.80 6.93 -31.42
N GLN A 557 9.09 5.64 -31.69
CA GLN A 557 8.54 4.95 -32.85
C GLN A 557 7.02 4.79 -32.78
N ALA A 558 6.47 4.41 -31.62
CA ALA A 558 5.05 4.06 -31.47
C ALA A 558 4.12 5.27 -31.22
N SER A 559 4.63 6.39 -30.69
CA SER A 559 3.81 7.51 -30.18
C SER A 559 4.19 8.89 -30.71
N VAL A 560 5.28 9.03 -31.48
CA VAL A 560 5.74 10.34 -31.98
C VAL A 560 6.07 10.33 -33.48
N ALA A 561 7.01 9.49 -33.91
CA ALA A 561 7.66 9.60 -35.22
C ALA A 561 6.74 9.34 -36.42
N PHE A 562 5.66 8.56 -36.24
CA PHE A 562 4.69 8.29 -37.30
C PHE A 562 3.94 9.54 -37.78
N ALA A 563 3.85 10.58 -36.95
CA ALA A 563 3.20 11.85 -37.29
C ALA A 563 4.11 12.80 -38.10
N GLY A 564 5.38 12.42 -38.34
CA GLY A 564 6.35 13.17 -39.15
C GLY A 564 7.47 13.82 -38.34
N ALA A 565 8.53 14.23 -39.03
CA ALA A 565 9.78 14.71 -38.43
C ALA A 565 9.59 15.89 -37.46
N SER A 566 8.68 16.82 -37.77
CA SER A 566 8.38 17.97 -36.91
C SER A 566 7.91 17.57 -35.50
N TRP A 567 7.23 16.43 -35.33
CA TRP A 567 6.85 15.94 -34.00
C TRP A 567 8.03 15.35 -33.23
N VAL A 568 9.02 14.80 -33.93
CA VAL A 568 10.29 14.34 -33.33
C VAL A 568 11.12 15.54 -32.86
N ASP A 569 11.25 16.58 -33.69
CA ASP A 569 11.92 17.83 -33.32
C ASP A 569 11.29 18.47 -32.08
N ARG A 570 9.95 18.51 -32.02
CA ARG A 570 9.19 19.02 -30.87
C ARG A 570 9.36 18.17 -29.62
N TYR A 571 9.37 16.85 -29.76
CA TYR A 571 9.65 15.95 -28.63
C TYR A 571 11.03 16.25 -28.03
N TYR A 572 12.07 16.39 -28.85
CA TYR A 572 13.40 16.77 -28.37
C TYR A 572 13.42 18.18 -27.76
N ALA A 573 12.76 19.17 -28.36
CA ALA A 573 12.66 20.52 -27.78
C ALA A 573 11.94 20.57 -26.42
N VAL A 574 10.95 19.70 -26.18
CA VAL A 574 10.31 19.53 -24.87
C VAL A 574 11.24 18.78 -23.91
N LYS A 575 11.86 17.67 -24.36
CA LYS A 575 12.79 16.83 -23.57
C LYS A 575 14.02 17.60 -23.06
N GLU A 576 14.61 18.44 -23.89
CA GLU A 576 15.85 19.19 -23.59
C GLU A 576 15.61 20.45 -22.76
N ASN A 577 14.35 20.82 -22.51
CA ASN A 577 14.01 21.95 -21.67
C ASN A 577 14.35 21.67 -20.20
N ALA A 578 15.07 22.58 -19.54
CA ALA A 578 15.49 22.45 -18.15
C ALA A 578 14.35 22.38 -17.10
N LEU A 579 13.10 22.65 -17.50
CA LEU A 579 11.90 22.49 -16.69
C LEU A 579 11.19 21.14 -16.90
N THR A 580 11.64 20.34 -17.87
CA THR A 580 11.10 19.01 -18.17
C THR A 580 11.86 17.92 -17.40
N ARG A 581 11.11 16.92 -16.93
CA ARG A 581 11.62 15.64 -16.44
C ARG A 581 10.97 14.51 -17.22
N ILE A 582 11.78 13.60 -17.74
CA ILE A 582 11.29 12.32 -18.28
C ILE A 582 11.25 11.27 -17.16
N LEU A 583 10.20 10.46 -17.15
CA LEU A 583 9.98 9.33 -16.26
C LEU A 583 9.57 8.13 -17.13
N ILE A 584 10.37 7.06 -17.12
CA ILE A 584 10.18 5.88 -17.99
C ILE A 584 9.54 4.76 -17.16
N GLN A 585 8.36 4.30 -17.58
CA GLN A 585 7.55 3.35 -16.79
C GLN A 585 8.29 2.02 -16.50
N PRO A 586 8.98 1.36 -17.46
CA PRO A 586 9.83 0.20 -17.18
C PRO A 586 10.95 0.43 -16.16
N ASP A 587 11.56 1.62 -16.14
CA ASP A 587 12.68 1.92 -15.25
C ASP A 587 12.19 2.15 -13.82
N GLU A 588 11.12 2.92 -13.67
CA GLU A 588 10.59 3.36 -12.38
C GLU A 588 9.70 2.28 -11.74
N LEU A 589 8.68 1.79 -12.47
CA LEU A 589 7.71 0.81 -11.97
C LEU A 589 8.07 -0.64 -12.30
N GLY A 590 8.93 -0.88 -13.29
CA GLY A 590 9.39 -2.22 -13.66
C GLY A 590 8.71 -2.82 -14.88
N PRO A 591 9.08 -4.06 -15.24
CA PRO A 591 8.51 -4.75 -16.40
C PRO A 591 6.99 -4.82 -16.29
N LEU A 592 6.32 -4.69 -17.44
CA LEU A 592 4.85 -4.70 -17.53
C LEU A 592 4.29 -6.05 -17.04
N PRO A 593 3.42 -6.07 -16.01
CA PRO A 593 2.87 -7.32 -15.51
C PRO A 593 1.96 -8.03 -16.52
N LYS A 594 1.93 -9.37 -16.47
CA LYS A 594 1.13 -10.23 -17.36
C LYS A 594 -0.33 -9.78 -17.38
N GLY A 595 -0.85 -9.45 -18.57
CA GLY A 595 -2.24 -9.03 -18.78
C GLY A 595 -2.54 -7.55 -18.51
N ILE A 596 -1.56 -6.75 -18.03
CA ILE A 596 -1.74 -5.29 -17.89
C ILE A 596 -1.36 -4.60 -19.21
N ASN A 597 -2.14 -3.60 -19.61
CA ASN A 597 -1.84 -2.76 -20.77
C ASN A 597 -0.94 -1.56 -20.37
N ALA A 598 0.13 -1.33 -21.12
CA ALA A 598 1.12 -0.29 -20.83
C ALA A 598 0.54 1.13 -20.75
N TYR A 599 -0.43 1.48 -21.62
CA TYR A 599 -1.08 2.79 -21.63
C TYR A 599 -2.03 2.97 -20.45
N VAL A 600 -2.83 1.95 -20.10
CA VAL A 600 -3.67 1.96 -18.88
C VAL A 600 -2.82 2.15 -17.63
N ARG A 601 -1.72 1.39 -17.51
CA ARG A 601 -0.73 1.53 -16.44
C ARG A 601 -0.11 2.93 -16.39
N ASN A 602 0.15 3.52 -17.55
CA ASN A 602 0.69 4.89 -17.64
C ASN A 602 -0.33 5.95 -17.19
N ASN A 603 -1.59 5.79 -17.56
CA ASN A 603 -2.68 6.69 -17.15
C ASN A 603 -2.87 6.65 -15.63
N LEU A 604 -2.92 5.45 -15.04
CA LEU A 604 -2.99 5.27 -13.58
C LEU A 604 -1.78 5.87 -12.87
N TRP A 605 -0.57 5.67 -13.41
CA TRP A 605 0.66 6.25 -12.84
C TRP A 605 0.64 7.78 -12.85
N GLN A 606 0.31 8.40 -14.00
CA GLN A 606 0.16 9.85 -14.10
C GLN A 606 -0.93 10.38 -13.14
N LEU A 607 -2.05 9.66 -13.03
CA LEU A 607 -3.16 10.02 -12.15
C LEU A 607 -2.76 9.97 -10.66
N TYR A 608 -2.15 8.87 -10.19
CA TYR A 608 -1.72 8.78 -8.80
C TYR A 608 -0.57 9.75 -8.48
N THR A 609 0.34 10.02 -9.43
CA THR A 609 1.35 11.09 -9.28
C THR A 609 0.69 12.47 -9.11
N ALA A 610 -0.41 12.74 -9.81
CA ALA A 610 -1.18 13.97 -9.64
C ALA A 610 -1.94 14.02 -8.30
N LEU A 611 -2.77 13.00 -8.00
CA LEU A 611 -3.64 12.96 -6.82
C LEU A 611 -2.86 13.00 -5.50
N ALA A 612 -1.68 12.40 -5.45
CA ALA A 612 -0.84 12.36 -4.26
C ALA A 612 -0.17 13.70 -3.89
N ASN A 613 -0.45 14.78 -4.62
CA ASN A 613 -0.16 16.15 -4.19
C ASN A 613 -1.36 16.85 -3.53
N GLY A 614 -2.50 16.16 -3.42
CA GLY A 614 -3.78 16.63 -2.90
C GLY A 614 -4.80 16.83 -4.02
N VAL A 615 -5.93 16.10 -3.96
CA VAL A 615 -6.99 16.08 -4.98
C VAL A 615 -7.45 17.50 -5.38
N ASP A 616 -7.58 18.41 -4.42
CA ASP A 616 -8.01 19.79 -4.66
C ASP A 616 -7.04 20.64 -5.50
N ARG A 617 -5.78 20.23 -5.63
CA ARG A 617 -4.73 20.91 -6.43
C ARG A 617 -4.63 20.39 -7.87
N VAL A 618 -5.30 19.28 -8.19
CA VAL A 618 -5.30 18.67 -9.52
C VAL A 618 -6.34 19.31 -10.43
N ARG A 619 -5.98 19.60 -11.68
CA ARG A 619 -6.87 20.03 -12.76
C ARG A 619 -6.61 19.14 -13.96
N CYS A 620 -7.57 18.29 -14.30
CA CYS A 620 -7.45 17.39 -15.44
C CYS A 620 -8.00 18.06 -16.71
N ILE A 621 -7.26 18.01 -17.81
CA ILE A 621 -7.64 18.55 -19.12
C ILE A 621 -7.66 17.39 -20.11
N ALA A 622 -8.74 17.22 -20.85
CA ALA A 622 -8.93 16.11 -21.79
C ALA A 622 -9.25 16.62 -23.20
N LEU A 623 -8.36 16.39 -24.17
CA LEU A 623 -8.63 16.66 -25.60
C LEU A 623 -9.28 15.42 -26.24
N TRP A 624 -10.61 15.37 -26.24
CA TRP A 624 -11.37 14.13 -26.46
C TRP A 624 -12.67 14.41 -27.24
N ASN A 625 -13.17 13.41 -27.98
CA ASN A 625 -14.44 13.46 -28.72
C ASN A 625 -15.64 12.94 -27.91
N GLY A 626 -15.48 12.58 -26.63
CA GLY A 626 -16.57 12.03 -25.82
C GLY A 626 -17.01 10.60 -26.21
N GLU A 627 -16.20 9.89 -27.00
CA GLU A 627 -16.49 8.56 -27.53
C GLU A 627 -15.31 7.59 -27.26
N GLY A 628 -15.60 6.29 -27.32
CA GLY A 628 -14.69 5.26 -26.85
C GLY A 628 -13.42 5.06 -27.69
N GLY A 629 -12.38 4.57 -27.03
CA GLY A 629 -11.11 4.24 -27.66
C GLY A 629 -11.18 2.99 -28.54
N ALA A 630 -10.40 2.95 -29.62
CA ALA A 630 -10.20 1.74 -30.44
C ALA A 630 -9.32 0.67 -29.75
N GLY A 631 -8.98 0.87 -28.46
CA GLY A 631 -8.14 0.00 -27.66
C GLY A 631 -7.99 0.55 -26.23
N PRO A 632 -7.60 -0.30 -25.26
CA PRO A 632 -7.47 0.09 -23.86
C PRO A 632 -6.35 1.13 -23.65
N GLY A 633 -6.59 2.08 -22.74
CA GLY A 633 -5.64 3.12 -22.34
C GLY A 633 -5.73 4.45 -23.11
N GLY A 634 -6.73 4.62 -23.98
CA GLY A 634 -7.04 5.92 -24.60
C GLY A 634 -7.58 6.96 -23.61
N THR A 635 -7.82 8.18 -24.10
CA THR A 635 -8.25 9.34 -23.28
C THR A 635 -9.52 9.10 -22.46
N GLU A 636 -10.47 8.31 -22.97
CA GLU A 636 -11.64 7.80 -22.24
C GLU A 636 -11.26 7.15 -20.89
N ASN A 637 -10.29 6.23 -20.89
CA ASN A 637 -9.83 5.56 -19.67
C ASN A 637 -9.24 6.54 -18.66
N MET A 638 -8.47 7.55 -19.11
CA MET A 638 -8.00 8.62 -18.22
C MET A 638 -9.18 9.43 -17.65
N VAL A 639 -10.13 9.83 -18.50
CA VAL A 639 -11.30 10.64 -18.09
C VAL A 639 -12.15 9.90 -17.06
N ASP A 640 -12.38 8.60 -17.24
CA ASP A 640 -13.18 7.80 -16.29
C ASP A 640 -12.42 7.48 -15.00
N SER A 641 -11.12 7.19 -15.04
CA SER A 641 -10.31 7.07 -13.82
C SER A 641 -10.25 8.39 -13.05
N VAL A 642 -10.14 9.55 -13.72
CA VAL A 642 -10.22 10.87 -13.07
C VAL A 642 -11.61 11.13 -12.47
N ARG A 643 -12.69 10.75 -13.17
CA ARG A 643 -14.07 10.86 -12.67
C ARG A 643 -14.26 10.06 -11.38
N GLN A 644 -13.78 8.82 -11.34
CA GLN A 644 -13.85 7.93 -10.17
C GLN A 644 -13.12 8.51 -8.94
N HIS A 645 -11.94 9.11 -9.13
CA HIS A 645 -11.10 9.56 -8.01
C HIS A 645 -11.25 11.05 -7.63
N SER A 646 -11.82 11.90 -8.50
CA SER A 646 -11.82 13.35 -8.28
C SER A 646 -12.96 14.15 -8.93
N GLY A 647 -13.62 13.61 -9.95
CA GLY A 647 -14.69 14.29 -10.71
C GLY A 647 -14.28 15.49 -11.58
N ARG A 648 -13.05 16.02 -11.48
CA ARG A 648 -12.66 17.34 -12.03
C ARG A 648 -11.94 17.27 -13.38
N VAL A 649 -12.69 16.96 -14.45
CA VAL A 649 -12.20 16.98 -15.85
C VAL A 649 -12.71 18.21 -16.59
N SER A 650 -11.81 18.96 -17.22
CA SER A 650 -12.11 19.95 -18.27
C SER A 650 -11.99 19.29 -19.64
N ILE A 651 -13.12 18.98 -20.28
CA ILE A 651 -13.14 18.39 -21.63
C ILE A 651 -13.04 19.50 -22.68
N LEU A 652 -12.11 19.35 -23.60
CA LEU A 652 -11.98 20.10 -24.84
C LEU A 652 -12.56 19.19 -25.96
N ASP A 653 -13.85 19.36 -26.28
CA ASP A 653 -14.55 18.47 -27.23
C ASP A 653 -14.01 18.69 -28.65
N THR A 654 -13.27 17.70 -29.17
CA THR A 654 -12.63 17.78 -30.48
C THR A 654 -13.62 17.88 -31.63
N ARG A 655 -14.86 17.38 -31.50
CA ARG A 655 -15.90 17.55 -32.53
C ARG A 655 -16.33 19.02 -32.64
N GLN A 656 -16.50 19.67 -31.49
CA GLN A 656 -16.86 21.09 -31.41
C GLN A 656 -15.71 22.00 -31.84
N LEU A 657 -14.47 21.67 -31.48
CA LEU A 657 -13.29 22.44 -31.85
C LEU A 657 -12.92 22.28 -33.33
N PHE A 658 -13.05 21.09 -33.90
CA PHE A 658 -12.59 20.78 -35.26
C PHE A 658 -13.71 20.79 -36.31
N GLY A 659 -14.98 20.71 -35.90
CA GLY A 659 -16.12 20.59 -36.82
C GLY A 659 -16.16 19.22 -37.49
N LEU A 660 -16.10 18.16 -36.68
CA LEU A 660 -16.15 16.74 -37.07
C LEU A 660 -17.49 16.11 -36.66
#